data_AF-A0A3P9AIT7-F1
#
_entry.id   AF-A0A3P9AIT7-F1
#
_cell.length_a   1.000
_cell.length_b   1.000
_cell.length_c   1.000
_cell.angle_alpha   90.00
_cell.angle_beta   90.00
_cell.angle_gamma   90.00
#
_symmetry.space_group_name_H-M   'P 1'
#
loop_
_entity.id
_entity.type
_entity.pdbx_description
1 polymer ?
#
loop_
_entity_poly.entity_id
_entity_poly.type
_entity_poly.pdbx_seq_one_letter_code
_entity_poly.pdbx_strand_id
1 'polypeptide(L)'
;MIGLESLADPSGDWDIVETIGKGTYGKVYRVNNRKNGSQAAVKVLDPINDVDEEIEAEYNILRSLSNHPNVVKFYGMFYKSDDLSGGQLWLVLELCNGGSVTELIKGLLMRGQRLLEPVIAYILYGALLGLQHLHNNRIIHRDVKGNNILLTTEGGVKLVDFGVSAQLTSARLRRNTSVGTPFWMAPEVIACEQQYDSTYDARCDVWSLGITAIELADGDPPLSEMHPVKALFKIPRNPSPTLRNPEEWCRSFSHFIAQCLIKDFETRPSVTHLLEHPFIKQAHGKDMALSQQLSTLIHEQQELGCKLKTKHERINTRKTLIIESSPDDDLVNLEVLDEETIIKHLSKRYDELQIYTYVGDILIALNPFQNLSIYSPQFSKLYHGAKRADNPPHIFATADAAYQGMVTFCKDQCIIISGESGAGKTESAHLIVQHLTFLGKANNRTLREKILQVNPLVEAFGNACTAINDNSSRFGKYLEMKFTPTGAVMGAKISEYLLEKSRVIKQATGEKNFHIFYYIYAGLYHQEKLKNYRLPDKKPPRYIENQHGKVMQDITSSELYKEQFNAIQDCFRIIGFTDQEVNSVYRILCAILNTGNIEFTAITSQHQTDKSEVPNAEALGNTAALLCIGPEELQEALTSHCVVTRGETIIRTNTVDKATDVRDAMSKALYGRLFSWIVNRINALLQPDLNICVAESGMNVGILDIFGFENFKRNSFEQLCINIANEQIQFYFNQHIFALEQMEYQREGVDASLVEYEDNRPILDMFLQKPMGLLSLLDEESRFPQATDQTLVDKFEDNLRYKYFWRPKRVELCFGIQHYAGKVLYSVNGFLEKNRDTLPADVVVVLRTSENKLLQQLFSSPLTKTGNLATSRARVTAASRSLPPQLGSGRHKVDTMEMMRHPEETTNMRRQTVASYFRYSLMDLLSKMVVGQPHFVRCIKPNDDRQALRFCKERVTAQLRYTGILETVNIRRQGYSHRVLFEEFVNRYYYLAFRAHQMPNTSKENAVAILERAKLENWVLGKTKVFLKYYHVEQLNLLLREVIARVVVLQAYTKGWLGARRYRREKEKRQHGAVVIQSAWRGHTTRQDLKQTKKKREEAAICIQSGKALQTWFQCSQKSQAPYCSQVYQGFVSVAGPVLKLPQRTHRRRGQQPKLLNSPEDSLYYNQLNRTLDYQGSKRKPRKLGQIKVLDGEDEYYKLLSAVESIPEEDCSTGPPPTLSRGPLVSQS
;
A
#
# COMPACT_ATOMS: atom_id res chain seq x y z
N MET A 1 1.62 21.80 -26.87
CA MET A 1 0.76 22.47 -25.89
C MET A 1 -0.31 23.27 -26.60
N ILE A 2 -1.53 22.73 -26.60
CA ILE A 2 -2.75 23.45 -26.96
C ILE A 2 -3.05 24.47 -25.88
N GLY A 3 -3.27 25.75 -26.24
CA GLY A 3 -3.70 26.75 -25.27
C GLY A 3 -5.15 26.50 -24.87
N LEU A 4 -5.40 25.87 -23.72
CA LEU A 4 -6.76 25.48 -23.29
C LEU A 4 -7.73 26.67 -23.24
N GLU A 5 -7.26 27.84 -22.84
CA GLU A 5 -8.00 29.12 -22.81
C GLU A 5 -8.42 29.64 -24.21
N SER A 6 -7.94 29.02 -25.30
CA SER A 6 -8.32 29.36 -26.68
C SER A 6 -9.40 28.45 -27.28
N LEU A 7 -9.83 27.42 -26.54
CA LEU A 7 -10.91 26.51 -26.94
C LEU A 7 -12.27 27.08 -26.53
N ALA A 8 -13.29 26.86 -27.36
CA ALA A 8 -14.65 27.33 -27.08
C ALA A 8 -15.33 26.50 -25.97
N ASP A 9 -16.25 27.13 -25.22
CA ASP A 9 -17.10 26.47 -24.24
C ASP A 9 -18.18 25.63 -24.95
N PRO A 10 -18.31 24.32 -24.67
CA PRO A 10 -19.29 23.46 -25.32
C PRO A 10 -20.75 23.76 -24.91
N SER A 11 -20.98 24.46 -23.79
CA SER A 11 -22.29 24.65 -23.15
C SER A 11 -23.29 25.45 -24.00
N GLY A 12 -22.79 26.23 -24.97
CA GLY A 12 -23.63 26.95 -25.94
C GLY A 12 -24.08 26.11 -27.14
N ASP A 13 -23.37 25.03 -27.45
CA ASP A 13 -23.52 24.26 -28.69
C ASP A 13 -24.08 22.84 -28.48
N TRP A 14 -23.86 22.22 -27.31
CA TRP A 14 -24.14 20.80 -27.08
C TRP A 14 -24.84 20.52 -25.75
N ASP A 15 -25.91 19.71 -25.80
CA ASP A 15 -26.65 19.23 -24.63
C ASP A 15 -26.37 17.76 -24.35
N ILE A 16 -25.95 17.44 -23.12
CA ILE A 16 -25.79 16.05 -22.66
C ILE A 16 -27.17 15.39 -22.48
N VAL A 17 -27.37 14.26 -23.16
CA VAL A 17 -28.60 13.45 -23.08
C VAL A 17 -28.43 12.31 -22.08
N GLU A 18 -27.41 11.46 -22.26
CA GLU A 18 -27.15 10.29 -21.41
C GLU A 18 -25.69 9.83 -21.50
N THR A 19 -25.23 9.03 -20.54
CA THR A 19 -23.92 8.36 -20.62
C THR A 19 -24.02 7.09 -21.47
N ILE A 20 -23.25 7.01 -22.55
CA ILE A 20 -23.19 5.85 -23.45
C ILE A 20 -21.92 5.02 -23.30
N GLY A 21 -20.90 5.52 -22.59
CA GLY A 21 -19.67 4.77 -22.33
C GLY A 21 -18.84 5.31 -21.16
N LYS A 22 -17.93 4.49 -20.65
CA LYS A 22 -16.94 4.86 -19.62
C LYS A 22 -15.61 4.21 -19.98
N GLY A 23 -14.55 5.02 -20.13
CA GLY A 23 -13.19 4.57 -20.44
C GLY A 23 -12.21 4.93 -19.33
N THR A 24 -10.94 4.60 -19.53
CA THR A 24 -9.85 4.80 -18.55
C THR A 24 -9.61 6.27 -18.20
N TYR A 25 -9.81 7.17 -19.17
CA TYR A 25 -9.49 8.60 -19.08
C TYR A 25 -10.72 9.51 -18.91
N GLY A 26 -11.94 8.96 -18.90
CA GLY A 26 -13.15 9.77 -18.88
C GLY A 26 -14.41 9.03 -19.30
N LYS A 27 -15.48 9.78 -19.58
CA LYS A 27 -16.79 9.23 -19.95
C LYS A 27 -17.22 9.66 -21.33
N VAL A 28 -18.00 8.81 -22.00
CA VAL A 28 -18.63 9.14 -23.27
C VAL A 28 -20.12 9.37 -23.05
N TYR A 29 -20.62 10.52 -23.50
CA TYR A 29 -22.03 10.90 -23.44
C TYR A 29 -22.61 11.01 -24.84
N ARG A 30 -23.89 10.65 -25.02
CA ARG A 30 -24.67 11.09 -26.18
C ARG A 30 -25.07 12.54 -25.95
N VAL A 31 -24.88 13.38 -26.97
CA VAL A 31 -25.25 14.79 -26.95
C VAL A 31 -26.11 15.16 -28.15
N ASN A 32 -26.94 16.19 -28.00
CA ASN A 32 -27.66 16.84 -29.08
C ASN A 32 -27.05 18.21 -29.38
N ASN A 33 -26.93 18.56 -30.66
CA ASN A 33 -26.50 19.89 -31.08
C ASN A 33 -27.64 20.90 -30.96
N ARG A 34 -27.42 22.01 -30.25
CA ARG A 34 -28.44 23.06 -29.99
C ARG A 34 -28.88 23.83 -31.24
N LYS A 35 -28.07 23.86 -32.30
CA LYS A 35 -28.31 24.67 -33.52
C LYS A 35 -29.07 23.92 -34.61
N ASN A 36 -28.86 22.60 -34.74
CA ASN A 36 -29.45 21.79 -35.82
C ASN A 36 -30.08 20.47 -35.36
N GLY A 37 -30.10 20.18 -34.06
CA GLY A 37 -30.68 18.95 -33.49
C GLY A 37 -29.91 17.65 -33.78
N SER A 38 -28.77 17.70 -34.46
CA SER A 38 -28.01 16.48 -34.80
C SER A 38 -27.35 15.87 -33.57
N GLN A 39 -27.26 14.54 -33.53
CA GLN A 39 -26.68 13.82 -32.38
C GLN A 39 -25.18 13.56 -32.57
N ALA A 40 -24.43 13.59 -31.47
CA ALA A 40 -23.00 13.28 -31.43
C ALA A 40 -22.64 12.50 -30.16
N ALA A 41 -21.44 11.94 -30.11
CA ALA A 41 -20.82 11.35 -28.93
C ALA A 41 -19.76 12.32 -28.38
N VAL A 42 -19.72 12.55 -27.07
CA VAL A 42 -18.69 13.40 -26.43
C VAL A 42 -17.92 12.61 -25.40
N LYS A 43 -16.62 12.43 -25.65
CA LYS A 43 -15.65 11.92 -24.67
C LYS A 43 -15.22 13.12 -23.81
N VAL A 44 -15.75 13.20 -22.59
CA VAL A 44 -15.39 14.20 -21.58
C VAL A 44 -14.25 13.63 -20.73
N LEU A 45 -13.15 14.36 -20.70
CA LEU A 45 -11.94 14.07 -19.92
C LEU A 45 -11.88 15.05 -18.73
N ASP A 46 -11.75 14.49 -17.53
CA ASP A 46 -11.54 15.25 -16.29
C ASP A 46 -10.03 15.56 -16.14
N PRO A 47 -9.59 16.75 -15.71
CA PRO A 47 -8.18 17.12 -15.74
C PRO A 47 -7.39 16.44 -14.63
N ILE A 48 -6.24 15.94 -15.03
CA ILE A 48 -5.06 15.90 -14.17
C ILE A 48 -4.24 17.14 -14.57
N ASN A 49 -3.66 17.86 -13.60
CA ASN A 49 -2.82 19.02 -13.92
C ASN A 49 -1.58 18.58 -14.70
N ASP A 50 -1.18 19.41 -15.67
CA ASP A 50 -0.34 19.12 -16.84
C ASP A 50 -1.12 18.47 -18.01
N VAL A 51 -1.02 19.07 -19.21
CA VAL A 51 -1.68 18.57 -20.42
C VAL A 51 -0.95 17.31 -20.90
N ASP A 52 -1.56 16.14 -20.68
CA ASP A 52 -1.01 14.86 -21.09
C ASP A 52 -0.63 14.84 -22.58
N GLU A 53 0.60 14.38 -22.87
CA GLU A 53 1.08 14.18 -24.25
C GLU A 53 0.18 13.21 -25.03
N GLU A 54 -0.50 12.29 -24.32
CA GLU A 54 -1.48 11.34 -24.87
C GLU A 54 -2.74 12.04 -25.40
N ILE A 55 -3.23 13.09 -24.72
CA ILE A 55 -4.42 13.86 -25.14
C ILE A 55 -4.07 14.73 -26.35
N GLU A 56 -2.90 15.39 -26.34
CA GLU A 56 -2.44 16.15 -27.50
C GLU A 56 -2.17 15.22 -28.70
N ALA A 57 -1.73 13.98 -28.48
CA ALA A 57 -1.62 12.96 -29.52
C ALA A 57 -2.98 12.50 -30.08
N GLU A 58 -3.95 12.13 -29.22
CA GLU A 58 -5.29 11.72 -29.65
C GLU A 58 -6.00 12.82 -30.46
N TYR A 59 -5.94 14.07 -29.98
CA TYR A 59 -6.48 15.23 -30.71
C TYR A 59 -5.83 15.42 -32.09
N ASN A 60 -4.50 15.34 -32.18
CA ASN A 60 -3.79 15.51 -33.45
C ASN A 60 -4.09 14.37 -34.46
N ILE A 61 -4.27 13.14 -33.98
CA ILE A 61 -4.67 11.99 -34.81
C ILE A 61 -6.11 12.17 -35.31
N LEU A 62 -7.07 12.44 -34.41
CA LEU A 62 -8.48 12.67 -34.77
C LEU A 62 -8.64 13.86 -35.74
N ARG A 63 -7.91 14.95 -35.54
CA ARG A 63 -7.93 16.12 -36.43
C ARG A 63 -7.35 15.84 -37.82
N SER A 64 -6.38 14.95 -37.94
CA SER A 64 -5.72 14.67 -39.23
C SER A 64 -6.35 13.54 -40.03
N LEU A 65 -6.95 12.53 -39.36
CA LEU A 65 -7.38 11.27 -40.00
C LEU A 65 -8.90 11.01 -39.98
N SER A 66 -9.72 11.94 -39.46
CA SER A 66 -11.19 11.77 -39.41
C SER A 66 -11.90 11.80 -40.77
N ASN A 67 -11.20 12.05 -41.87
CA ASN A 67 -11.73 12.07 -43.24
C ASN A 67 -11.62 10.70 -43.93
N HIS A 68 -11.99 9.62 -43.24
CA HIS A 68 -12.02 8.26 -43.79
C HIS A 68 -13.30 7.53 -43.34
N PRO A 69 -14.03 6.80 -44.21
CA PRO A 69 -15.32 6.20 -43.87
C PRO A 69 -15.24 5.25 -42.66
N ASN A 70 -14.16 4.47 -42.56
CA ASN A 70 -13.93 3.51 -41.47
C ASN A 70 -13.17 4.06 -40.25
N VAL A 71 -13.01 5.38 -40.14
CA VAL A 71 -12.54 6.07 -38.94
C VAL A 71 -13.69 6.94 -38.42
N VAL A 72 -13.84 7.06 -37.10
CA VAL A 72 -14.87 7.93 -36.53
C VAL A 72 -14.62 9.40 -36.89
N LYS A 73 -15.66 10.08 -37.37
CA LYS A 73 -15.56 11.50 -37.71
C LYS A 73 -15.44 12.33 -36.43
N PHE A 74 -14.56 13.33 -36.48
CA PHE A 74 -14.28 14.24 -35.37
C PHE A 74 -14.88 15.62 -35.67
N TYR A 75 -15.71 16.13 -34.76
CA TYR A 75 -16.40 17.41 -34.92
C TYR A 75 -15.68 18.58 -34.24
N GLY A 76 -14.89 18.32 -33.18
CA GLY A 76 -14.09 19.36 -32.53
C GLY A 76 -13.72 19.05 -31.09
N MET A 77 -12.87 19.91 -30.53
CA MET A 77 -12.48 19.88 -29.12
C MET A 77 -12.86 21.19 -28.45
N PHE A 78 -13.45 21.08 -27.27
CA PHE A 78 -14.01 22.20 -26.52
C PHE A 78 -13.49 22.13 -25.08
N TYR A 79 -13.39 23.27 -24.40
CA TYR A 79 -12.97 23.34 -23.00
C TYR A 79 -14.04 24.07 -22.20
N LYS A 80 -14.58 23.38 -21.19
CA LYS A 80 -15.52 23.97 -20.25
C LYS A 80 -14.74 24.35 -18.99
N SER A 81 -14.73 25.62 -18.59
CA SER A 81 -14.19 26.00 -17.28
C SER A 81 -15.19 25.60 -16.18
N ASP A 82 -14.69 25.06 -15.07
CA ASP A 82 -15.46 24.77 -13.87
C ASP A 82 -14.58 25.06 -12.65
N ASP A 83 -14.99 26.05 -11.85
CA ASP A 83 -14.22 26.56 -10.70
C ASP A 83 -14.24 25.61 -9.50
N LEU A 84 -15.09 24.57 -9.51
CA LEU A 84 -15.29 23.63 -8.41
C LEU A 84 -14.73 22.23 -8.70
N SER A 85 -14.81 21.74 -9.94
CA SER A 85 -14.25 20.42 -10.32
C SER A 85 -12.90 20.47 -11.02
N GLY A 86 -12.41 21.67 -11.35
CA GLY A 86 -11.47 21.86 -12.45
C GLY A 86 -12.22 21.76 -13.79
N GLY A 87 -11.75 22.47 -14.82
CA GLY A 87 -12.40 22.50 -16.13
C GLY A 87 -12.48 21.12 -16.81
N GLN A 88 -13.11 20.99 -17.96
CA GLN A 88 -13.29 19.70 -18.63
C GLN A 88 -12.98 19.81 -20.11
N LEU A 89 -12.25 18.83 -20.65
CA LEU A 89 -11.95 18.76 -22.08
C LEU A 89 -12.97 17.83 -22.77
N TRP A 90 -13.65 18.35 -23.77
CA TRP A 90 -14.73 17.66 -24.49
C TRP A 90 -14.29 17.37 -25.92
N LEU A 91 -14.11 16.09 -26.25
CA LEU A 91 -13.84 15.62 -27.61
C LEU A 91 -15.15 15.17 -28.25
N VAL A 92 -15.63 15.91 -29.26
CA VAL A 92 -16.91 15.66 -29.93
C VAL A 92 -16.69 14.82 -31.19
N LEU A 93 -17.38 13.68 -31.25
CA LEU A 93 -17.22 12.60 -32.21
C LEU A 93 -18.58 12.20 -32.81
N GLU A 94 -18.53 11.52 -33.96
CA GLU A 94 -19.68 10.87 -34.58
C GLU A 94 -20.32 9.80 -33.69
N LEU A 95 -21.65 9.83 -33.58
CA LEU A 95 -22.42 8.88 -32.78
C LEU A 95 -22.71 7.61 -33.57
N CYS A 96 -21.96 6.54 -33.29
CA CYS A 96 -22.17 5.22 -33.86
C CYS A 96 -23.34 4.51 -33.15
N ASN A 97 -24.58 4.80 -33.57
CA ASN A 97 -25.82 4.30 -32.94
C ASN A 97 -25.98 2.76 -32.94
N GLY A 98 -25.21 2.01 -33.75
CA GLY A 98 -25.26 0.54 -33.80
C GLY A 98 -24.49 -0.16 -32.67
N GLY A 99 -23.90 0.58 -31.74
CA GLY A 99 -23.15 0.02 -30.61
C GLY A 99 -21.75 -0.48 -31.00
N SER A 100 -21.12 -1.26 -30.12
CA SER A 100 -19.86 -1.93 -30.42
C SER A 100 -20.08 -3.32 -31.04
N VAL A 101 -19.11 -3.79 -31.80
CA VAL A 101 -19.16 -5.14 -32.38
C VAL A 101 -19.20 -6.21 -31.27
N THR A 102 -18.53 -6.02 -30.14
CA THR A 102 -18.63 -6.91 -28.96
C THR A 102 -20.06 -6.99 -28.42
N GLU A 103 -20.79 -5.87 -28.39
CA GLU A 103 -22.19 -5.83 -27.94
C GLU A 103 -23.12 -6.57 -28.90
N LEU A 104 -22.89 -6.48 -30.21
CA LEU A 104 -23.62 -7.24 -31.23
C LEU A 104 -23.43 -8.75 -31.07
N ILE A 105 -22.19 -9.21 -30.94
CA ILE A 105 -21.88 -10.64 -30.77
C ILE A 105 -22.55 -11.19 -29.50
N LYS A 106 -22.46 -10.48 -28.38
CA LYS A 106 -23.08 -10.89 -27.12
C LYS A 106 -24.61 -10.93 -27.22
N GLY A 107 -25.22 -9.96 -27.90
CA GLY A 107 -26.65 -9.96 -28.18
C GLY A 107 -27.13 -11.16 -29.00
N LEU A 108 -26.32 -11.62 -29.97
CA LEU A 108 -26.62 -12.82 -30.79
C LEU A 108 -26.39 -14.12 -30.02
N LEU A 109 -25.30 -14.24 -29.25
CA LEU A 109 -25.01 -15.44 -28.46
C LEU A 109 -26.06 -15.70 -27.37
N MET A 110 -26.61 -14.64 -26.76
CA MET A 110 -27.74 -14.77 -25.83
C MET A 110 -29.02 -15.32 -26.49
N ARG A 111 -29.12 -15.30 -27.82
CA ARG A 111 -30.20 -15.89 -28.62
C ARG A 111 -29.85 -17.28 -29.17
N GLY A 112 -28.67 -17.82 -28.84
CA GLY A 112 -28.14 -19.04 -29.45
C GLY A 112 -27.71 -18.88 -30.92
N GLN A 113 -27.55 -17.64 -31.40
CA GLN A 113 -27.15 -17.32 -32.77
C GLN A 113 -25.67 -16.90 -32.81
N ARG A 114 -25.05 -16.98 -33.98
CA ARG A 114 -23.69 -16.50 -34.24
C ARG A 114 -23.66 -15.62 -35.50
N LEU A 115 -22.65 -14.76 -35.61
CA LEU A 115 -22.42 -14.00 -36.84
C LEU A 115 -22.04 -14.94 -38.00
N LEU A 116 -22.62 -14.68 -39.18
CA LEU A 116 -22.27 -15.40 -40.41
C LEU A 116 -20.90 -14.95 -40.92
N GLU A 117 -20.12 -15.87 -41.47
CA GLU A 117 -18.77 -15.58 -42.00
C GLU A 117 -18.69 -14.40 -42.98
N PRO A 118 -19.65 -14.18 -43.92
CA PRO A 118 -19.61 -13.01 -44.79
C PRO A 118 -19.75 -11.67 -44.04
N VAL A 119 -20.48 -11.66 -42.92
CA VAL A 119 -20.64 -10.48 -42.06
C VAL A 119 -19.38 -10.26 -41.21
N ILE A 120 -18.78 -11.34 -40.68
CA ILE A 120 -17.46 -11.28 -40.03
C ILE A 120 -16.40 -10.74 -40.99
N ALA A 121 -16.38 -11.23 -42.23
CA ALA A 121 -15.48 -10.75 -43.29
C ALA A 121 -15.69 -9.27 -43.60
N TYR A 122 -16.95 -8.81 -43.67
CA TYR A 122 -17.27 -7.40 -43.89
C TYR A 122 -16.82 -6.48 -42.74
N ILE A 123 -17.03 -6.89 -41.48
CA ILE A 123 -16.56 -6.14 -40.30
C ILE A 123 -15.03 -6.06 -40.28
N LEU A 124 -14.34 -7.19 -40.52
CA LEU A 124 -12.88 -7.23 -40.60
C LEU A 124 -12.33 -6.44 -41.80
N TYR A 125 -13.04 -6.42 -42.94
CA TYR A 125 -12.70 -5.59 -44.10
C TYR A 125 -12.75 -4.09 -43.76
N GLY A 126 -13.83 -3.63 -43.12
CA GLY A 126 -13.95 -2.24 -42.66
C GLY A 126 -12.85 -1.86 -41.67
N ALA A 127 -12.53 -2.74 -40.71
CA ALA A 127 -11.43 -2.53 -39.77
C ALA A 127 -10.06 -2.50 -40.47
N LEU A 128 -9.81 -3.37 -41.45
CA LEU A 128 -8.58 -3.37 -42.26
C LEU A 128 -8.44 -2.09 -43.10
N LEU A 129 -9.51 -1.55 -43.68
CA LEU A 129 -9.47 -0.26 -44.39
C LEU A 129 -9.13 0.90 -43.44
N GLY A 130 -9.71 0.92 -42.24
CA GLY A 130 -9.36 1.89 -41.19
C GLY A 130 -7.89 1.79 -40.76
N LEU A 131 -7.39 0.57 -40.53
CA LEU A 131 -5.97 0.33 -40.20
C LEU A 131 -5.04 0.70 -41.35
N GLN A 132 -5.42 0.43 -42.61
CA GLN A 132 -4.64 0.82 -43.78
C GLN A 132 -4.49 2.35 -43.85
N HIS A 133 -5.57 3.08 -43.58
CA HIS A 133 -5.54 4.54 -43.54
C HIS A 133 -4.60 5.07 -42.44
N LEU A 134 -4.65 4.50 -41.24
CA LEU A 134 -3.74 4.83 -40.13
C LEU A 134 -2.27 4.52 -40.50
N HIS A 135 -2.00 3.31 -41.01
CA HIS A 135 -0.65 2.83 -41.32
C HIS A 135 0.00 3.61 -42.45
N ASN A 136 -0.77 3.99 -43.50
CA ASN A 136 -0.30 4.86 -44.58
C ASN A 136 0.12 6.25 -44.07
N ASN A 137 -0.55 6.76 -43.04
CA ASN A 137 -0.20 8.01 -42.35
C ASN A 137 0.84 7.81 -41.22
N ARG A 138 1.48 6.62 -41.16
CA ARG A 138 2.51 6.23 -40.17
C ARG A 138 2.02 6.26 -38.73
N ILE A 139 0.73 6.00 -38.51
CA ILE A 139 0.11 5.90 -37.19
C ILE A 139 -0.24 4.44 -36.90
N ILE A 140 0.00 4.01 -35.66
CA ILE A 140 -0.33 2.67 -35.15
C ILE A 140 -1.39 2.80 -34.05
N HIS A 141 -2.37 1.90 -34.03
CA HIS A 141 -3.56 2.02 -33.18
C HIS A 141 -3.32 1.51 -31.75
N ARG A 142 -2.63 0.37 -31.62
CA ARG A 142 -2.24 -0.32 -30.38
C ARG A 142 -3.38 -0.81 -29.46
N ASP A 143 -4.65 -0.66 -29.85
CA ASP A 143 -5.80 -1.13 -29.06
C ASP A 143 -6.99 -1.57 -29.92
N VAL A 144 -6.72 -2.38 -30.96
CA VAL A 144 -7.77 -2.98 -31.81
C VAL A 144 -8.43 -4.14 -31.07
N LYS A 145 -9.73 -4.01 -30.80
CA LYS A 145 -10.59 -4.98 -30.11
C LYS A 145 -12.06 -4.74 -30.50
N GLY A 146 -12.96 -5.70 -30.32
CA GLY A 146 -14.36 -5.55 -30.72
C GLY A 146 -15.09 -4.35 -30.09
N ASN A 147 -14.67 -3.92 -28.89
CA ASN A 147 -15.21 -2.73 -28.21
C ASN A 147 -14.81 -1.40 -28.87
N ASN A 148 -13.69 -1.38 -29.62
CA ASN A 148 -13.18 -0.21 -30.33
C ASN A 148 -13.51 -0.24 -31.84
N ILE A 149 -14.35 -1.19 -32.25
CA ILE A 149 -14.99 -1.21 -33.57
C ILE A 149 -16.47 -0.92 -33.33
N LEU A 150 -16.93 0.26 -33.74
CA LEU A 150 -18.34 0.66 -33.60
C LEU A 150 -19.08 0.57 -34.93
N LEU A 151 -20.40 0.39 -34.83
CA LEU A 151 -21.30 0.22 -35.96
C LEU A 151 -22.24 1.41 -36.10
N THR A 152 -22.56 1.82 -37.33
CA THR A 152 -23.68 2.72 -37.61
C THR A 152 -24.95 1.90 -37.86
N THR A 153 -26.13 2.51 -37.70
CA THR A 153 -27.43 1.86 -38.01
C THR A 153 -27.56 1.45 -39.47
N GLU A 154 -26.80 2.08 -40.38
CA GLU A 154 -26.73 1.74 -41.81
C GLU A 154 -25.80 0.55 -42.11
N GLY A 155 -25.14 -0.02 -41.09
CA GLY A 155 -24.17 -1.12 -41.21
C GLY A 155 -22.72 -0.66 -41.40
N GLY A 156 -22.42 0.64 -41.32
CA GLY A 156 -21.06 1.16 -41.47
C GLY A 156 -20.15 0.80 -40.29
N VAL A 157 -18.90 0.44 -40.57
CA VAL A 157 -17.92 -0.07 -39.60
C VAL A 157 -16.81 0.96 -39.36
N LYS A 158 -16.60 1.40 -38.10
CA LYS A 158 -15.68 2.49 -37.73
C LYS A 158 -14.74 2.15 -36.57
N LEU A 159 -13.46 2.48 -36.72
CA LEU A 159 -12.47 2.44 -35.63
C LEU A 159 -12.59 3.67 -34.71
N VAL A 160 -12.46 3.44 -33.40
CA VAL A 160 -12.51 4.47 -32.34
C VAL A 160 -11.41 4.31 -31.29
N ASP A 161 -11.29 5.32 -30.43
CA ASP A 161 -10.39 5.40 -29.26
C ASP A 161 -8.90 5.41 -29.60
N PHE A 162 -8.37 6.61 -29.87
CA PHE A 162 -6.98 6.83 -30.26
C PHE A 162 -6.09 7.26 -29.09
N GLY A 163 -6.59 7.20 -27.84
CA GLY A 163 -5.89 7.63 -26.62
C GLY A 163 -4.52 6.96 -26.43
N VAL A 164 -4.36 5.72 -26.90
CA VAL A 164 -3.07 5.00 -26.89
C VAL A 164 -2.45 4.83 -28.28
N SER A 165 -2.92 5.53 -29.31
CA SER A 165 -2.30 5.49 -30.64
C SER A 165 -0.97 6.25 -30.69
N ALA A 166 -0.14 6.01 -31.71
CA ALA A 166 1.16 6.67 -31.84
C ALA A 166 1.62 6.86 -33.29
N GLN A 167 2.26 8.00 -33.56
CA GLN A 167 2.94 8.26 -34.84
C GLN A 167 4.37 7.67 -34.84
N LEU A 168 4.81 7.08 -35.94
CA LEU A 168 6.15 6.49 -36.10
C LEU A 168 7.17 7.56 -36.51
N THR A 169 7.88 8.12 -35.52
CA THR A 169 8.80 9.26 -35.67
C THR A 169 10.28 8.91 -35.88
N SER A 170 10.66 7.63 -35.71
CA SER A 170 12.03 7.15 -35.88
C SER A 170 12.41 6.94 -37.35
N ALA A 171 13.69 7.15 -37.69
CA ALA A 171 14.28 6.83 -39.00
C ALA A 171 14.17 5.34 -39.40
N ARG A 172 13.76 4.46 -38.48
CA ARG A 172 13.46 3.03 -38.72
C ARG A 172 11.99 2.65 -38.62
N LEU A 173 11.07 3.59 -38.37
CA LEU A 173 9.61 3.34 -38.23
C LEU A 173 9.22 2.29 -37.16
N ARG A 174 9.88 2.27 -35.99
CA ARG A 174 9.58 1.33 -34.88
C ARG A 174 9.37 2.03 -33.53
N ARG A 175 8.70 1.37 -32.57
CA ARG A 175 8.37 1.82 -31.19
C ARG A 175 8.76 0.76 -30.13
N ASN A 176 8.90 1.15 -28.86
CA ASN A 176 9.42 0.31 -27.75
C ASN A 176 8.62 0.42 -26.43
N THR A 177 7.30 0.65 -26.47
CA THR A 177 6.46 0.86 -25.28
C THR A 177 5.38 -0.23 -25.14
N SER A 178 5.17 -0.76 -23.93
CA SER A 178 4.16 -1.79 -23.64
C SER A 178 2.84 -1.12 -23.25
N VAL A 179 1.91 -0.97 -24.22
CA VAL A 179 0.60 -0.33 -24.04
C VAL A 179 -0.44 -1.03 -24.92
N GLY A 180 -1.65 -1.25 -24.41
CA GLY A 180 -2.78 -1.88 -25.10
C GLY A 180 -3.67 -2.70 -24.15
N THR A 181 -4.80 -3.24 -24.62
CA THR A 181 -5.66 -4.11 -23.79
C THR A 181 -5.09 -5.55 -23.70
N PRO A 182 -4.78 -6.09 -22.50
CA PRO A 182 -3.93 -7.27 -22.33
C PRO A 182 -4.22 -8.54 -23.14
N PHE A 183 -5.48 -8.85 -23.46
CA PHE A 183 -5.83 -10.06 -24.21
C PHE A 183 -5.59 -9.94 -25.73
N TRP A 184 -5.63 -8.71 -26.26
CA TRP A 184 -5.39 -8.41 -27.68
C TRP A 184 -3.94 -8.00 -27.97
N MET A 185 -3.14 -7.69 -26.94
CA MET A 185 -1.74 -7.28 -27.10
C MET A 185 -0.88 -8.32 -27.83
N ALA A 186 -0.08 -7.84 -28.78
CA ALA A 186 0.84 -8.68 -29.55
C ALA A 186 2.09 -9.07 -28.73
N PRO A 187 2.68 -10.28 -28.95
CA PRO A 187 3.85 -10.76 -28.21
C PRO A 187 5.02 -9.78 -28.20
N GLU A 188 5.28 -9.11 -29.33
CA GLU A 188 6.36 -8.15 -29.47
C GLU A 188 6.13 -6.83 -28.71
N VAL A 189 4.86 -6.45 -28.47
CA VAL A 189 4.50 -5.27 -27.64
C VAL A 189 4.74 -5.60 -26.16
N ILE A 190 4.33 -6.81 -25.73
CA ILE A 190 4.54 -7.31 -24.36
C ILE A 190 6.05 -7.46 -24.06
N ALA A 191 6.84 -7.90 -25.04
CA ALA A 191 8.29 -8.09 -24.88
C ALA A 191 9.05 -6.78 -24.54
N CYS A 192 8.54 -5.61 -24.93
CA CYS A 192 9.17 -4.31 -24.63
C CYS A 192 9.25 -3.99 -23.12
N GLU A 193 8.41 -4.59 -22.27
CA GLU A 193 8.52 -4.43 -20.81
C GLU A 193 9.67 -5.27 -20.21
N GLN A 194 10.08 -6.34 -20.91
CA GLN A 194 11.09 -7.29 -20.44
C GLN A 194 12.47 -7.08 -21.09
N GLN A 195 12.52 -6.40 -22.25
CA GLN A 195 13.74 -6.16 -23.03
C GLN A 195 13.75 -4.74 -23.60
N TYR A 196 14.56 -3.85 -23.00
CA TYR A 196 14.64 -2.43 -23.35
C TYR A 196 15.07 -2.13 -24.80
N ASP A 197 15.77 -3.06 -25.46
CA ASP A 197 16.21 -2.95 -26.87
C ASP A 197 15.18 -3.47 -27.88
N SER A 198 14.07 -4.07 -27.43
CA SER A 198 13.03 -4.61 -28.32
C SER A 198 12.17 -3.51 -28.93
N THR A 199 11.90 -3.59 -30.24
CA THR A 199 11.07 -2.62 -30.97
C THR A 199 10.14 -3.28 -31.98
N TYR A 200 8.90 -2.79 -32.09
CA TYR A 200 7.85 -3.28 -32.99
C TYR A 200 7.38 -2.23 -34.01
N ASP A 201 6.68 -2.68 -35.06
CA ASP A 201 6.07 -1.84 -36.11
C ASP A 201 4.53 -1.96 -36.14
N ALA A 202 3.90 -1.44 -37.20
CA ALA A 202 2.44 -1.41 -37.37
C ALA A 202 1.75 -2.79 -37.39
N ARG A 203 2.51 -3.89 -37.55
CA ARG A 203 1.96 -5.25 -37.54
C ARG A 203 1.47 -5.72 -36.17
N CYS A 204 1.72 -4.99 -35.09
CA CYS A 204 1.07 -5.24 -33.80
C CYS A 204 -0.48 -5.09 -33.87
N ASP A 205 -0.98 -4.18 -34.71
CA ASP A 205 -2.43 -4.01 -34.94
C ASP A 205 -3.02 -5.23 -35.68
N VAL A 206 -2.22 -5.91 -36.52
CA VAL A 206 -2.64 -7.12 -37.25
C VAL A 206 -2.86 -8.30 -36.30
N TRP A 207 -2.00 -8.48 -35.29
CA TRP A 207 -2.23 -9.49 -34.25
C TRP A 207 -3.51 -9.19 -33.46
N SER A 208 -3.68 -7.93 -33.07
CA SER A 208 -4.84 -7.45 -32.31
C SER A 208 -6.15 -7.67 -33.09
N LEU A 209 -6.13 -7.45 -34.42
CA LEU A 209 -7.22 -7.80 -35.33
C LEU A 209 -7.45 -9.32 -35.42
N GLY A 210 -6.39 -10.14 -35.42
CA GLY A 210 -6.49 -11.61 -35.38
C GLY A 210 -7.17 -12.14 -34.11
N ILE A 211 -6.91 -11.52 -32.96
CA ILE A 211 -7.63 -11.80 -31.71
C ILE A 211 -9.09 -11.34 -31.80
N THR A 212 -9.34 -10.17 -32.41
CA THR A 212 -10.70 -9.65 -32.66
C THR A 212 -11.50 -10.57 -33.61
N ALA A 213 -10.84 -11.23 -34.56
CA ALA A 213 -11.47 -12.23 -35.42
C ALA A 213 -11.91 -13.49 -34.64
N ILE A 214 -11.16 -13.90 -33.61
CA ILE A 214 -11.61 -14.97 -32.69
C ILE A 214 -12.77 -14.47 -31.83
N GLU A 215 -12.71 -13.24 -31.31
CA GLU A 215 -13.82 -12.61 -30.55
C GLU A 215 -15.13 -12.58 -31.36
N LEU A 216 -15.07 -12.22 -32.64
CA LEU A 216 -16.20 -12.23 -33.60
C LEU A 216 -16.87 -13.60 -33.79
N ALA A 217 -16.11 -14.68 -33.57
CA ALA A 217 -16.52 -16.05 -33.87
C ALA A 217 -16.95 -16.83 -32.60
N ASP A 218 -16.11 -16.80 -31.57
CA ASP A 218 -16.27 -17.56 -30.33
C ASP A 218 -16.95 -16.76 -29.20
N GLY A 219 -17.15 -15.44 -29.36
CA GLY A 219 -17.86 -14.57 -28.41
C GLY A 219 -16.98 -13.77 -27.44
N ASP A 220 -15.82 -14.31 -27.10
CA ASP A 220 -14.84 -13.71 -26.20
C ASP A 220 -13.42 -13.97 -26.74
N PRO A 221 -12.44 -13.09 -26.44
CA PRO A 221 -11.06 -13.29 -26.87
C PRO A 221 -10.43 -14.53 -26.18
N PRO A 222 -9.39 -15.14 -26.77
CA PRO A 222 -8.62 -16.18 -26.10
C PRO A 222 -8.12 -15.72 -24.73
N LEU A 223 -8.12 -16.63 -23.76
CA LEU A 223 -7.66 -16.40 -22.39
C LEU A 223 -8.53 -15.43 -21.55
N SER A 224 -9.73 -15.05 -22.01
CA SER A 224 -10.70 -14.21 -21.29
C SER A 224 -10.96 -14.64 -19.84
N GLU A 225 -11.05 -15.95 -19.60
CA GLU A 225 -11.30 -16.57 -18.28
C GLU A 225 -10.13 -16.41 -17.28
N MET A 226 -9.02 -15.77 -17.67
CA MET A 226 -7.86 -15.57 -16.82
C MET A 226 -7.59 -14.09 -16.54
N HIS A 227 -7.14 -13.80 -15.32
CA HIS A 227 -6.74 -12.44 -14.92
C HIS A 227 -5.77 -11.81 -15.94
N PRO A 228 -5.97 -10.55 -16.40
CA PRO A 228 -5.23 -9.95 -17.51
C PRO A 228 -3.69 -10.08 -17.43
N VAL A 229 -3.13 -9.90 -16.23
CA VAL A 229 -1.67 -10.05 -16.00
C VAL A 229 -1.17 -11.48 -16.27
N LYS A 230 -1.99 -12.52 -16.01
CA LYS A 230 -1.64 -13.91 -16.33
C LYS A 230 -1.68 -14.18 -17.84
N ALA A 231 -2.55 -13.49 -18.59
CA ALA A 231 -2.58 -13.59 -20.05
C ALA A 231 -1.30 -13.03 -20.69
N LEU A 232 -0.80 -11.87 -20.21
CA LEU A 232 0.46 -11.27 -20.67
C LEU A 232 1.67 -12.22 -20.58
N PHE A 233 1.74 -13.06 -19.54
CA PHE A 233 2.81 -14.07 -19.40
C PHE A 233 2.63 -15.31 -20.29
N LYS A 234 1.41 -15.60 -20.75
CA LYS A 234 1.09 -16.75 -21.61
C LYS A 234 1.18 -16.41 -23.09
N ILE A 235 0.75 -15.23 -23.53
CA ILE A 235 0.72 -14.82 -24.96
C ILE A 235 2.08 -15.02 -25.66
N PRO A 236 3.24 -14.60 -25.09
CA PRO A 236 4.54 -14.86 -25.72
C PRO A 236 4.97 -16.33 -25.71
N ARG A 237 4.47 -17.15 -24.77
CA ARG A 237 4.96 -18.52 -24.50
C ARG A 237 4.13 -19.63 -25.14
N ASN A 238 2.80 -19.57 -25.00
CA ASN A 238 1.85 -20.54 -25.55
C ASN A 238 1.86 -20.52 -27.09
N PRO A 239 1.50 -21.61 -27.80
CA PRO A 239 1.26 -21.54 -29.24
C PRO A 239 0.23 -20.45 -29.58
N SER A 240 0.26 -19.95 -30.82
CA SER A 240 -0.69 -18.94 -31.30
C SER A 240 -2.13 -19.43 -31.11
N PRO A 241 -3.04 -18.58 -30.58
CA PRO A 241 -4.44 -18.97 -30.38
C PRO A 241 -5.13 -19.42 -31.68
N THR A 242 -6.11 -20.31 -31.53
CA THR A 242 -7.02 -20.77 -32.58
C THR A 242 -8.46 -20.65 -32.09
N LEU A 243 -9.42 -20.76 -33.01
CA LEU A 243 -10.85 -20.90 -32.68
C LEU A 243 -11.08 -22.11 -31.76
N ARG A 244 -12.12 -22.06 -30.91
CA ARG A 244 -12.50 -23.17 -30.01
C ARG A 244 -12.85 -24.44 -30.79
N ASN A 245 -13.67 -24.31 -31.84
CA ASN A 245 -14.10 -25.40 -32.70
C ASN A 245 -13.74 -25.11 -34.18
N PRO A 246 -12.48 -25.30 -34.63
CA PRO A 246 -12.05 -24.92 -35.99
C PRO A 246 -12.79 -25.63 -37.13
N GLU A 247 -13.38 -26.78 -36.86
CA GLU A 247 -14.19 -27.57 -37.83
C GLU A 247 -15.53 -26.91 -38.17
N GLU A 248 -16.05 -26.01 -37.31
CA GLU A 248 -17.31 -25.27 -37.52
C GLU A 248 -17.17 -24.10 -38.51
N TRP A 249 -15.94 -23.79 -38.92
CA TRP A 249 -15.60 -22.59 -39.68
C TRP A 249 -14.82 -22.93 -40.96
N CYS A 250 -14.95 -22.11 -42.01
CA CYS A 250 -14.29 -22.39 -43.27
C CYS A 250 -12.76 -22.31 -43.15
N ARG A 251 -12.07 -23.15 -43.92
CA ARG A 251 -10.60 -23.18 -43.95
C ARG A 251 -9.98 -21.83 -44.30
N SER A 252 -10.70 -20.96 -45.04
CA SER A 252 -10.23 -19.60 -45.35
C SER A 252 -10.23 -18.69 -44.13
N PHE A 253 -11.22 -18.78 -43.24
CA PHE A 253 -11.29 -17.99 -42.02
C PHE A 253 -10.21 -18.42 -41.02
N SER A 254 -10.09 -19.73 -40.78
CA SER A 254 -9.03 -20.30 -39.93
C SER A 254 -7.63 -19.95 -40.47
N HIS A 255 -7.44 -19.92 -41.80
CA HIS A 255 -6.19 -19.45 -42.41
C HIS A 255 -5.97 -17.95 -42.20
N PHE A 256 -6.99 -17.10 -42.33
CA PHE A 256 -6.89 -15.65 -42.05
C PHE A 256 -6.40 -15.39 -40.61
N ILE A 257 -6.99 -16.08 -39.63
CA ILE A 257 -6.59 -15.99 -38.22
C ILE A 257 -5.13 -16.44 -38.03
N ALA A 258 -4.74 -17.57 -38.63
CA ALA A 258 -3.37 -18.07 -38.57
C ALA A 258 -2.35 -17.09 -39.17
N GLN A 259 -2.69 -16.41 -40.26
CA GLN A 259 -1.86 -15.35 -40.86
C GLN A 259 -1.75 -14.11 -39.96
N CYS A 260 -2.81 -13.74 -39.26
CA CYS A 260 -2.78 -12.61 -38.31
C CYS A 260 -1.96 -12.92 -37.05
N LEU A 261 -2.00 -14.17 -36.56
CA LEU A 261 -1.39 -14.61 -35.31
C LEU A 261 0.00 -15.24 -35.48
N ILE A 262 0.74 -14.85 -36.52
CA ILE A 262 2.17 -15.16 -36.65
C ILE A 262 2.94 -14.41 -35.56
N LYS A 263 3.63 -15.12 -34.66
CA LYS A 263 4.34 -14.52 -33.52
C LYS A 263 5.51 -13.64 -33.91
N ASP A 264 6.29 -14.08 -34.91
CA ASP A 264 7.35 -13.24 -35.47
C ASP A 264 6.70 -12.14 -36.32
N PHE A 265 6.74 -10.92 -35.81
CA PHE A 265 6.12 -9.78 -36.49
C PHE A 265 6.86 -9.41 -37.80
N GLU A 266 8.12 -9.82 -38.00
CA GLU A 266 8.84 -9.54 -39.25
C GLU A 266 8.34 -10.42 -40.41
N THR A 267 7.83 -11.62 -40.13
CA THR A 267 7.16 -12.50 -41.11
C THR A 267 5.63 -12.37 -41.13
N ARG A 268 5.02 -11.72 -40.13
CA ARG A 268 3.58 -11.39 -40.15
C ARG A 268 3.23 -10.48 -41.36
N PRO A 269 2.14 -10.75 -42.10
CA PRO A 269 1.72 -9.92 -43.22
C PRO A 269 1.31 -8.50 -42.78
N SER A 270 1.40 -7.55 -43.70
CA SER A 270 0.85 -6.20 -43.52
C SER A 270 -0.64 -6.15 -43.85
N VAL A 271 -1.32 -5.10 -43.37
CA VAL A 271 -2.74 -4.83 -43.65
C VAL A 271 -3.06 -4.85 -45.16
N THR A 272 -2.16 -4.32 -46.00
CA THR A 272 -2.28 -4.36 -47.46
C THR A 272 -2.30 -5.78 -48.03
N HIS A 273 -1.54 -6.72 -47.45
CA HIS A 273 -1.57 -8.13 -47.86
C HIS A 273 -2.81 -8.87 -47.35
N LEU A 274 -3.33 -8.49 -46.17
CA LEU A 274 -4.54 -9.09 -45.60
C LEU A 274 -5.82 -8.64 -46.29
N LEU A 275 -5.87 -7.43 -46.84
CA LEU A 275 -6.96 -6.98 -47.72
C LEU A 275 -7.08 -7.86 -48.98
N GLU A 276 -5.96 -8.41 -49.46
CA GLU A 276 -5.94 -9.31 -50.63
C GLU A 276 -6.33 -10.77 -50.29
N HIS A 277 -6.54 -11.09 -49.01
CA HIS A 277 -6.77 -12.45 -48.53
C HIS A 277 -8.15 -13.00 -48.99
N PRO A 278 -8.28 -14.28 -49.41
CA PRO A 278 -9.55 -14.82 -49.92
C PRO A 278 -10.76 -14.66 -48.99
N PHE A 279 -10.58 -14.85 -47.68
CA PHE A 279 -11.63 -14.63 -46.67
C PHE A 279 -12.12 -13.17 -46.58
N ILE A 280 -11.30 -12.19 -46.97
CA ILE A 280 -11.68 -10.78 -47.00
C ILE A 280 -12.27 -10.41 -48.36
N LYS A 281 -11.67 -10.92 -49.45
CA LYS A 281 -12.17 -10.70 -50.83
C LYS A 281 -13.61 -11.17 -51.09
N GLN A 282 -14.13 -12.13 -50.33
CA GLN A 282 -15.54 -12.54 -50.46
C GLN A 282 -16.56 -11.47 -50.04
N ALA A 283 -16.16 -10.46 -49.25
CA ALA A 283 -16.99 -9.31 -48.92
C ALA A 283 -16.94 -8.22 -50.01
N HIS A 284 -15.80 -8.11 -50.71
CA HIS A 284 -15.52 -7.09 -51.71
C HIS A 284 -16.51 -7.18 -52.89
N GLY A 285 -17.20 -6.07 -53.19
CA GLY A 285 -18.23 -6.01 -54.24
C GLY A 285 -19.60 -6.55 -53.81
N LYS A 286 -19.75 -6.97 -52.55
CA LYS A 286 -21.05 -7.28 -51.91
C LYS A 286 -21.41 -6.28 -50.81
N ASP A 287 -20.66 -5.18 -50.71
CA ASP A 287 -20.69 -4.24 -49.60
C ASP A 287 -22.09 -3.70 -49.29
N MET A 288 -22.91 -3.38 -50.31
CA MET A 288 -24.30 -2.96 -50.14
C MET A 288 -25.18 -4.04 -49.48
N ALA A 289 -25.06 -5.29 -49.92
CA ALA A 289 -25.86 -6.39 -49.39
C ALA A 289 -25.43 -6.79 -47.98
N LEU A 290 -24.12 -6.77 -47.70
CA LEU A 290 -23.57 -7.10 -46.37
C LEU A 290 -23.80 -5.97 -45.36
N SER A 291 -23.71 -4.70 -45.77
CA SER A 291 -24.09 -3.55 -44.94
C SER A 291 -25.58 -3.59 -44.60
N GLN A 292 -26.44 -3.94 -45.55
CA GLN A 292 -27.88 -4.07 -45.32
C GLN A 292 -28.23 -5.26 -44.40
N GLN A 293 -27.54 -6.40 -44.53
CA GLN A 293 -27.66 -7.52 -43.58
C GLN A 293 -27.20 -7.13 -42.17
N LEU A 294 -26.07 -6.42 -42.05
CA LEU A 294 -25.57 -5.94 -40.76
C LEU A 294 -26.51 -4.89 -40.13
N SER A 295 -27.05 -3.96 -40.93
CA SER A 295 -28.09 -3.01 -40.54
C SER A 295 -29.33 -3.71 -40.01
N THR A 296 -29.79 -4.77 -40.67
CA THR A 296 -30.94 -5.58 -40.21
C THR A 296 -30.66 -6.22 -38.86
N LEU A 297 -29.48 -6.85 -38.68
CA LEU A 297 -29.08 -7.44 -37.39
C LEU A 297 -28.99 -6.41 -36.26
N ILE A 298 -28.51 -5.19 -36.55
CA ILE A 298 -28.46 -4.07 -35.58
C ILE A 298 -29.89 -3.64 -35.19
N HIS A 299 -30.80 -3.50 -36.16
CA HIS A 299 -32.20 -3.13 -35.89
C HIS A 299 -32.92 -4.23 -35.09
N GLU A 300 -32.76 -5.51 -35.45
CA GLU A 300 -33.27 -6.65 -34.67
C GLU A 300 -32.68 -6.72 -33.24
N GLN A 301 -31.48 -6.19 -33.03
CA GLN A 301 -30.91 -6.06 -31.69
C GLN A 301 -31.59 -4.93 -30.90
N GLN A 302 -31.75 -3.76 -31.52
CA GLN A 302 -32.31 -2.56 -30.89
C GLN A 302 -33.80 -2.72 -30.52
N GLU A 303 -34.62 -3.31 -31.40
CA GLU A 303 -36.05 -3.51 -31.14
C GLU A 303 -36.32 -4.45 -29.95
N LEU A 304 -35.57 -5.55 -29.87
CA LEU A 304 -35.65 -6.51 -28.76
C LEU A 304 -35.03 -5.96 -27.46
N GLY A 305 -33.99 -5.13 -27.57
CA GLY A 305 -33.38 -4.40 -26.45
C GLY A 305 -34.37 -3.50 -25.69
N CYS A 306 -35.46 -3.07 -26.33
CA CYS A 306 -36.53 -2.30 -25.69
C CYS A 306 -37.29 -3.09 -24.60
N LYS A 307 -37.32 -4.43 -24.68
CA LYS A 307 -38.03 -5.30 -23.72
C LYS A 307 -37.11 -6.08 -22.77
N LEU A 308 -35.83 -6.25 -23.12
CA LEU A 308 -34.82 -6.85 -22.24
C LEU A 308 -33.91 -5.79 -21.60
N LYS A 309 -34.50 -4.88 -20.83
CA LYS A 309 -33.80 -4.27 -19.69
C LYS A 309 -33.66 -5.30 -18.56
N THR A 310 -32.91 -6.37 -18.83
CA THR A 310 -32.49 -7.34 -17.82
C THR A 310 -31.66 -6.62 -16.77
N LYS A 311 -32.22 -6.57 -15.55
CA LYS A 311 -31.58 -6.39 -14.22
C LYS A 311 -30.06 -6.12 -14.21
N HIS A 312 -29.62 -5.06 -14.88
CA HIS A 312 -28.63 -4.18 -14.28
C HIS A 312 -29.39 -3.50 -13.17
N GLU A 313 -28.94 -3.76 -11.95
CA GLU A 313 -29.56 -3.25 -10.74
C GLU A 313 -29.82 -1.76 -10.87
N ARG A 314 -30.91 -1.29 -10.24
CA ARG A 314 -30.98 0.10 -9.78
C ARG A 314 -29.97 0.31 -8.64
N ILE A 315 -28.69 0.03 -8.87
CA ILE A 315 -27.64 0.82 -8.26
C ILE A 315 -27.87 2.23 -8.81
N ASN A 316 -28.31 3.12 -7.93
CA ASN A 316 -28.42 4.54 -8.20
C ASN A 316 -27.07 5.05 -8.72
N THR A 317 -26.89 5.08 -10.04
CA THR A 317 -25.77 5.78 -10.68
C THR A 317 -26.03 7.27 -10.56
N ARG A 318 -25.64 7.77 -9.39
CA ARG A 318 -25.49 9.17 -9.05
C ARG A 318 -26.79 9.90 -8.70
N LYS A 319 -27.29 9.69 -7.47
CA LYS A 319 -27.03 10.78 -6.52
C LYS A 319 -25.52 10.92 -6.50
N THR A 320 -24.97 11.97 -7.11
CA THR A 320 -23.66 12.44 -6.70
C THR A 320 -23.68 12.36 -5.18
N LEU A 321 -22.71 11.71 -4.54
CA LEU A 321 -22.51 11.97 -3.13
C LEU A 321 -22.13 13.45 -3.11
N ILE A 322 -23.16 14.29 -2.99
CA ILE A 322 -22.98 15.66 -2.59
C ILE A 322 -22.38 15.48 -1.22
N ILE A 323 -21.09 15.78 -1.14
CA ILE A 323 -20.37 15.86 0.11
C ILE A 323 -20.83 17.19 0.73
N GLU A 324 -22.13 17.23 1.06
CA GLU A 324 -22.76 18.24 1.87
C GLU A 324 -22.32 17.91 3.29
N SER A 325 -21.36 18.69 3.81
CA SER A 325 -21.04 18.65 5.22
C SER A 325 -22.30 19.04 6.00
N SER A 326 -22.71 18.15 6.91
CA SER A 326 -23.85 18.41 7.78
C SER A 326 -23.35 19.20 8.99
N PRO A 327 -24.07 20.23 9.48
CA PRO A 327 -23.74 20.85 10.78
C PRO A 327 -23.71 19.83 11.93
N ASP A 328 -24.46 18.72 11.77
CA ASP A 328 -24.56 17.62 12.73
C ASP A 328 -23.48 16.53 12.55
N ASP A 329 -22.43 16.74 11.74
CA ASP A 329 -21.36 15.76 11.53
C ASP A 329 -20.52 15.45 12.79
N ASP A 330 -20.62 16.29 13.82
CA ASP A 330 -20.01 16.14 15.14
C ASP A 330 -21.08 16.16 16.24
N LEU A 331 -21.13 15.11 17.07
CA LEU A 331 -22.11 14.99 18.15
C LEU A 331 -21.99 16.10 19.20
N VAL A 332 -20.85 16.80 19.26
CA VAL A 332 -20.64 17.97 20.12
C VAL A 332 -21.54 19.17 19.75
N ASN A 333 -21.97 19.25 18.48
CA ASN A 333 -22.81 20.35 17.98
C ASN A 333 -24.30 20.16 18.27
N LEU A 334 -24.73 18.99 18.76
CA LEU A 334 -26.15 18.70 19.02
C LEU A 334 -26.71 19.65 20.09
N GLU A 335 -27.82 20.31 19.78
CA GLU A 335 -28.51 21.21 20.73
C GLU A 335 -28.86 20.47 22.03
N VAL A 336 -29.64 19.39 21.90
CA VAL A 336 -30.04 18.49 22.97
C VAL A 336 -29.08 17.30 23.04
N LEU A 337 -28.42 17.13 24.18
CA LEU A 337 -27.51 16.02 24.45
C LEU A 337 -28.19 14.98 25.34
N ASP A 338 -28.83 14.00 24.72
CA ASP A 338 -29.37 12.82 25.39
C ASP A 338 -29.06 11.55 24.58
N GLU A 339 -29.13 10.40 25.26
CA GLU A 339 -28.80 9.11 24.66
C GLU A 339 -29.72 8.76 23.48
N GLU A 340 -31.01 9.06 23.54
CA GLU A 340 -31.95 8.72 22.48
C GLU A 340 -31.70 9.58 21.23
N THR A 341 -31.36 10.85 21.41
CA THR A 341 -30.98 11.77 20.33
C THR A 341 -29.70 11.31 19.63
N ILE A 342 -28.65 10.91 20.38
CA ILE A 342 -27.43 10.33 19.79
C ILE A 342 -27.78 9.08 18.97
N ILE A 343 -28.59 8.16 19.50
CA ILE A 343 -28.93 6.92 18.80
C ILE A 343 -29.77 7.18 17.54
N LYS A 344 -30.76 8.08 17.61
CA LYS A 344 -31.56 8.51 16.44
C LYS A 344 -30.65 9.10 15.35
N HIS A 345 -29.69 9.93 15.75
CA HIS A 345 -28.72 10.54 14.85
C HIS A 345 -27.82 9.49 14.17
N LEU A 346 -27.19 8.60 14.95
CA LEU A 346 -26.34 7.52 14.41
C LEU A 346 -27.12 6.53 13.53
N SER A 347 -28.39 6.24 13.85
CA SER A 347 -29.25 5.41 13.00
C SER A 347 -29.51 6.08 11.65
N LYS A 348 -29.92 7.36 11.64
CA LYS A 348 -30.14 8.13 10.40
C LYS A 348 -28.89 8.16 9.53
N ARG A 349 -27.73 8.47 10.11
CA ARG A 349 -26.44 8.45 9.39
C ARG A 349 -26.14 7.08 8.79
N TYR A 350 -26.38 6.01 9.55
CA TYR A 350 -26.14 4.63 9.09
C TYR A 350 -27.05 4.25 7.91
N ASP A 351 -28.32 4.64 7.95
CA ASP A 351 -29.28 4.46 6.85
C ASP A 351 -28.87 5.25 5.59
N GLU A 352 -28.22 6.40 5.77
CA GLU A 352 -27.62 7.25 4.72
C GLU A 352 -26.20 6.80 4.28
N LEU A 353 -25.72 5.64 4.78
CA LEU A 353 -24.38 5.09 4.56
C LEU A 353 -23.20 5.94 5.10
N GLN A 354 -23.48 6.95 5.93
CA GLN A 354 -22.50 7.77 6.64
C GLN A 354 -22.05 7.09 7.93
N ILE A 355 -21.25 6.04 7.81
CA ILE A 355 -20.83 5.20 8.95
C ILE A 355 -19.88 5.87 9.95
N TYR A 356 -19.35 7.04 9.62
CA TYR A 356 -18.42 7.80 10.45
C TYR A 356 -19.10 9.02 11.06
N THR A 357 -18.81 9.30 12.32
CA THR A 357 -19.35 10.47 13.07
C THR A 357 -18.28 10.99 14.02
N TYR A 358 -18.11 12.31 14.14
CA TYR A 358 -17.16 12.89 15.08
C TYR A 358 -17.72 13.03 16.51
N VAL A 359 -16.82 13.02 17.49
CA VAL A 359 -17.05 13.47 18.87
C VAL A 359 -15.89 14.37 19.26
N GLY A 360 -15.96 15.65 18.91
CA GLY A 360 -14.87 16.59 19.08
C GLY A 360 -13.64 16.19 18.26
N ASP A 361 -12.60 15.69 18.91
CA ASP A 361 -11.39 15.13 18.26
C ASP A 361 -11.52 13.63 17.94
N ILE A 362 -12.38 12.89 18.63
CA ILE A 362 -12.58 11.42 18.53
C ILE A 362 -13.44 11.06 17.31
N LEU A 363 -13.28 9.83 16.79
CA LEU A 363 -14.08 9.28 15.69
C LEU A 363 -14.89 8.04 16.13
N ILE A 364 -16.20 8.03 15.88
CA ILE A 364 -17.05 6.84 15.92
C ILE A 364 -17.11 6.22 14.51
N ALA A 365 -17.00 4.90 14.43
CA ALA A 365 -17.08 4.13 13.18
C ALA A 365 -18.06 2.95 13.35
N LEU A 366 -19.20 2.98 12.64
CA LEU A 366 -20.15 1.87 12.64
C LEU A 366 -19.79 0.86 11.54
N ASN A 367 -19.80 -0.44 11.83
CA ASN A 367 -19.50 -1.45 10.81
C ASN A 367 -20.63 -1.56 9.75
N PRO A 368 -20.39 -1.23 8.46
CA PRO A 368 -21.42 -1.36 7.43
C PRO A 368 -21.80 -2.83 7.09
N PHE A 369 -20.94 -3.80 7.44
CA PHE A 369 -20.99 -5.18 6.94
C PHE A 369 -21.03 -5.32 5.40
N GLN A 370 -20.66 -4.27 4.67
CA GLN A 370 -20.55 -4.23 3.20
C GLN A 370 -19.43 -3.28 2.76
N ASN A 371 -18.90 -3.48 1.56
CA ASN A 371 -17.86 -2.62 1.00
C ASN A 371 -18.45 -1.27 0.53
N LEU A 372 -17.87 -0.16 1.02
CA LEU A 372 -18.22 1.19 0.61
C LEU A 372 -17.14 1.79 -0.30
N SER A 373 -17.52 2.61 -1.27
CA SER A 373 -16.60 3.22 -2.26
C SER A 373 -15.81 4.44 -1.73
N ILE A 374 -15.93 4.74 -0.44
CA ILE A 374 -15.32 5.91 0.25
C ILE A 374 -13.81 5.79 0.52
N TYR A 375 -13.20 4.63 0.20
CA TYR A 375 -11.78 4.35 0.48
C TYR A 375 -10.87 4.45 -0.75
N SER A 376 -11.34 5.07 -1.83
CA SER A 376 -10.57 5.20 -3.06
C SER A 376 -9.38 6.17 -2.91
N PRO A 377 -8.35 6.10 -3.78
CA PRO A 377 -7.27 7.07 -3.81
C PRO A 377 -7.70 8.53 -4.03
N GLN A 378 -8.93 8.77 -4.53
CA GLN A 378 -9.52 10.11 -4.65
C GLN A 378 -9.89 10.66 -3.27
N PHE A 379 -10.53 9.84 -2.42
CA PHE A 379 -10.79 10.22 -1.03
C PHE A 379 -9.49 10.42 -0.24
N SER A 380 -8.44 9.64 -0.49
CA SER A 380 -7.13 9.92 0.12
C SER A 380 -6.52 11.26 -0.29
N LYS A 381 -6.86 11.81 -1.47
CA LYS A 381 -6.50 13.19 -1.83
C LYS A 381 -7.42 14.22 -1.15
N LEU A 382 -8.73 13.93 -1.09
CA LEU A 382 -9.74 14.80 -0.51
C LEU A 382 -9.45 15.15 0.96
N TYR A 383 -8.99 14.18 1.75
CA TYR A 383 -8.63 14.38 3.17
C TYR A 383 -7.18 14.83 3.40
N HIS A 384 -6.35 14.96 2.36
CA HIS A 384 -4.93 15.31 2.55
C HIS A 384 -4.75 16.78 2.95
N GLY A 385 -4.41 17.01 4.23
CA GLY A 385 -4.24 18.35 4.78
C GLY A 385 -5.51 19.22 4.75
N ALA A 386 -6.68 18.63 4.50
CA ALA A 386 -7.96 19.34 4.46
C ALA A 386 -8.45 19.72 5.86
N LYS A 387 -9.41 20.63 5.95
CA LYS A 387 -10.09 20.92 7.21
C LYS A 387 -11.04 19.80 7.61
N ARG A 388 -11.28 19.65 8.92
CA ARG A 388 -12.30 18.78 9.49
C ARG A 388 -13.72 19.25 9.15
N ALA A 389 -13.90 20.54 8.88
CA ALA A 389 -15.18 21.13 8.45
C ALA A 389 -15.38 21.16 6.92
N ASP A 390 -14.30 21.04 6.12
CA ASP A 390 -14.41 21.04 4.65
C ASP A 390 -14.92 19.68 4.11
N ASN A 391 -14.85 18.61 4.92
CA ASN A 391 -15.22 17.25 4.55
C ASN A 391 -15.93 16.53 5.71
N PRO A 392 -16.85 15.57 5.44
CA PRO A 392 -17.56 14.81 6.46
C PRO A 392 -16.61 13.90 7.26
N PRO A 393 -17.10 13.30 8.36
CA PRO A 393 -16.31 12.41 9.19
C PRO A 393 -15.76 11.23 8.40
N HIS A 394 -14.46 10.95 8.56
CA HIS A 394 -13.82 9.82 7.89
C HIS A 394 -12.56 9.36 8.59
N ILE A 395 -12.25 8.05 8.47
CA ILE A 395 -11.04 7.46 9.05
C ILE A 395 -9.74 8.07 8.49
N PHE A 396 -9.76 8.55 7.24
CA PHE A 396 -8.63 9.25 6.64
C PHE A 396 -8.38 10.62 7.28
N ALA A 397 -9.40 11.31 7.78
CA ALA A 397 -9.21 12.57 8.51
C ALA A 397 -8.48 12.34 9.85
N THR A 398 -8.75 11.23 10.56
CA THR A 398 -7.99 10.85 11.76
C THR A 398 -6.54 10.50 11.42
N ALA A 399 -6.30 9.81 10.30
CA ALA A 399 -4.96 9.48 9.84
C ALA A 399 -4.16 10.72 9.38
N ASP A 400 -4.78 11.68 8.67
CA ASP A 400 -4.13 12.95 8.34
C ASP A 400 -3.92 13.80 9.60
N ALA A 401 -4.88 13.91 10.52
CA ALA A 401 -4.69 14.64 11.78
C ALA A 401 -3.49 14.12 12.60
N ALA A 402 -3.30 12.79 12.70
CA ALA A 402 -2.11 12.21 13.30
C ALA A 402 -0.83 12.53 12.49
N TYR A 403 -0.85 12.38 11.16
CA TYR A 403 0.30 12.68 10.30
C TYR A 403 0.73 14.16 10.37
N GLN A 404 -0.22 15.09 10.24
CA GLN A 404 0.01 16.54 10.38
C GLN A 404 0.48 16.85 11.81
N GLY A 405 -0.07 16.18 12.82
CA GLY A 405 0.40 16.28 14.20
C GLY A 405 1.88 15.93 14.33
N MET A 406 2.28 14.75 13.85
CA MET A 406 3.68 14.30 13.83
C MET A 406 4.60 15.30 13.11
N VAL A 407 4.26 15.70 11.88
CA VAL A 407 5.10 16.59 11.04
C VAL A 407 5.17 18.01 11.60
N THR A 408 4.10 18.52 12.21
CA THR A 408 4.03 19.93 12.66
C THR A 408 4.46 20.13 14.11
N PHE A 409 4.41 19.09 14.96
CA PHE A 409 4.83 19.18 16.37
C PHE A 409 6.15 18.45 16.65
N CYS A 410 6.68 17.65 15.72
CA CYS A 410 7.87 16.80 15.94
C CYS A 410 7.72 15.90 17.18
N LYS A 411 6.49 15.38 17.40
CA LYS A 411 6.12 14.50 18.53
C LYS A 411 5.48 13.23 17.98
N ASP A 412 5.86 12.07 18.52
CA ASP A 412 5.27 10.78 18.19
C ASP A 412 3.74 10.78 18.41
N GLN A 413 3.03 9.94 17.67
CA GLN A 413 1.56 9.87 17.68
C GLN A 413 1.12 8.41 17.86
N CYS A 414 -0.06 8.20 18.46
CA CYS A 414 -0.62 6.87 18.68
C CYS A 414 -2.10 6.84 18.30
N ILE A 415 -2.51 6.03 17.32
CA ILE A 415 -3.91 5.83 16.96
C ILE A 415 -4.41 4.55 17.62
N ILE A 416 -5.43 4.68 18.47
CA ILE A 416 -5.95 3.62 19.34
C ILE A 416 -7.36 3.26 18.87
N ILE A 417 -7.52 2.03 18.39
CA ILE A 417 -8.78 1.53 17.82
C ILE A 417 -9.40 0.54 18.80
N SER A 418 -10.64 0.77 19.21
CA SER A 418 -11.32 0.01 20.26
C SER A 418 -12.77 -0.31 19.91
N GLY A 419 -13.33 -1.36 20.52
CA GLY A 419 -14.67 -1.87 20.20
C GLY A 419 -14.79 -3.39 20.32
N GLU A 420 -16.00 -3.93 20.30
CA GLU A 420 -16.29 -5.37 20.39
C GLU A 420 -15.68 -6.21 19.25
N SER A 421 -15.66 -7.54 19.44
CA SER A 421 -15.25 -8.47 18.38
C SER A 421 -16.24 -8.40 17.20
N GLY A 422 -15.71 -8.20 15.98
CA GLY A 422 -16.51 -7.95 14.77
C GLY A 422 -16.93 -6.49 14.50
N ALA A 423 -16.51 -5.51 15.34
CA ALA A 423 -16.88 -4.10 15.13
C ALA A 423 -16.10 -3.37 14.01
N GLY A 424 -15.15 -4.01 13.31
CA GLY A 424 -14.39 -3.39 12.21
C GLY A 424 -13.04 -2.75 12.57
N LYS A 425 -12.44 -3.12 13.71
CA LYS A 425 -11.16 -2.56 14.18
C LYS A 425 -9.99 -2.78 13.20
N THR A 426 -9.79 -4.02 12.75
CA THR A 426 -8.69 -4.41 11.86
C THR A 426 -8.81 -3.76 10.48
N GLU A 427 -10.02 -3.63 9.94
CA GLU A 427 -10.29 -2.87 8.71
C GLU A 427 -9.96 -1.38 8.89
N SER A 428 -10.36 -0.78 10.02
CA SER A 428 -10.01 0.61 10.36
C SER A 428 -8.49 0.79 10.43
N ALA A 429 -7.77 -0.16 11.05
CA ALA A 429 -6.31 -0.17 11.11
C ALA A 429 -5.68 -0.27 9.71
N HIS A 430 -6.21 -1.14 8.84
CA HIS A 430 -5.75 -1.28 7.46
C HIS A 430 -5.90 0.04 6.68
N LEU A 431 -7.06 0.68 6.78
CA LEU A 431 -7.36 1.95 6.12
C LEU A 431 -6.47 3.10 6.60
N ILE A 432 -6.16 3.15 7.90
CA ILE A 432 -5.19 4.10 8.48
C ILE A 432 -3.79 3.87 7.88
N VAL A 433 -3.31 2.63 7.83
CA VAL A 433 -1.99 2.30 7.23
C VAL A 433 -1.94 2.66 5.76
N GLN A 434 -3.00 2.36 5.00
CA GLN A 434 -3.13 2.72 3.59
C GLN A 434 -3.02 4.23 3.39
N HIS A 435 -3.68 5.02 4.23
CA HIS A 435 -3.68 6.47 4.13
C HIS A 435 -2.34 7.08 4.59
N LEU A 436 -1.78 6.67 5.72
CA LEU A 436 -0.46 7.11 6.19
C LEU A 436 0.66 6.80 5.19
N THR A 437 0.59 5.64 4.51
CA THR A 437 1.55 5.26 3.45
C THR A 437 1.39 6.12 2.19
N PHE A 438 0.19 6.64 1.93
CA PHE A 438 -0.07 7.62 0.87
C PHE A 438 0.44 9.02 1.25
N LEU A 439 0.11 9.51 2.45
CA LEU A 439 0.52 10.81 2.97
C LEU A 439 2.03 10.97 3.04
N GLY A 440 2.72 9.97 3.60
CA GLY A 440 4.17 9.99 3.77
C GLY A 440 4.98 9.69 2.50
N LYS A 441 4.39 9.86 1.31
CA LYS A 441 5.04 9.86 -0.02
C LYS A 441 6.22 8.89 -0.12
N ALA A 442 5.97 7.60 0.13
CA ALA A 442 7.03 6.59 0.16
C ALA A 442 7.85 6.60 -1.15
N ASN A 443 9.06 7.16 -1.11
CA ASN A 443 9.93 7.38 -2.28
C ASN A 443 10.26 6.09 -3.04
N ASN A 444 10.12 4.94 -2.37
CA ASN A 444 10.31 3.62 -2.93
C ASN A 444 8.97 2.88 -3.01
N ARG A 445 8.46 2.70 -4.24
CA ARG A 445 7.22 1.94 -4.53
C ARG A 445 7.22 0.55 -3.88
N THR A 446 8.38 -0.12 -3.85
CA THR A 446 8.50 -1.45 -3.23
C THR A 446 8.28 -1.42 -1.72
N LEU A 447 8.72 -0.38 -1.00
CA LEU A 447 8.49 -0.28 0.45
C LEU A 447 7.01 -0.10 0.78
N ARG A 448 6.30 0.72 0.00
CA ARG A 448 4.84 0.87 0.11
C ARG A 448 4.12 -0.46 -0.13
N GLU A 449 4.47 -1.18 -1.19
CA GLU A 449 3.87 -2.48 -1.50
C GLU A 449 4.18 -3.50 -0.39
N LYS A 450 5.42 -3.55 0.13
CA LYS A 450 5.78 -4.38 1.29
C LYS A 450 4.94 -4.10 2.53
N ILE A 451 4.81 -2.84 2.95
CA ILE A 451 4.06 -2.48 4.17
C ILE A 451 2.59 -2.92 4.06
N LEU A 452 1.97 -2.78 2.89
CA LEU A 452 0.56 -3.17 2.69
C LEU A 452 0.36 -4.70 2.66
N GLN A 453 1.30 -5.47 2.12
CA GLN A 453 1.22 -6.94 2.08
C GLN A 453 1.50 -7.62 3.44
N VAL A 454 1.98 -6.88 4.42
CA VAL A 454 2.27 -7.44 5.75
C VAL A 454 0.99 -7.77 6.53
N ASN A 455 -0.08 -6.97 6.39
CA ASN A 455 -1.35 -7.24 7.09
C ASN A 455 -1.93 -8.62 6.69
N PRO A 456 -2.19 -8.93 5.39
CA PRO A 456 -2.69 -10.25 4.99
C PRO A 456 -1.81 -11.42 5.46
N LEU A 457 -0.48 -11.26 5.44
CA LEU A 457 0.43 -12.30 5.90
C LEU A 457 0.30 -12.57 7.40
N VAL A 458 0.32 -11.51 8.24
CA VAL A 458 0.22 -11.68 9.69
C VAL A 458 -1.18 -12.15 10.08
N GLU A 459 -2.24 -11.69 9.39
CA GLU A 459 -3.61 -12.15 9.62
C GLU A 459 -3.80 -13.64 9.32
N ALA A 460 -3.19 -14.19 8.26
CA ALA A 460 -3.28 -15.63 8.00
C ALA A 460 -2.74 -16.50 9.16
N PHE A 461 -1.70 -16.03 9.85
CA PHE A 461 -1.11 -16.72 11.01
C PHE A 461 -1.70 -16.30 12.37
N GLY A 462 -2.33 -15.12 12.44
CA GLY A 462 -2.80 -14.51 13.70
C GLY A 462 -4.32 -14.49 13.87
N ASN A 463 -5.09 -14.70 12.81
CA ASN A 463 -6.55 -14.65 12.83
C ASN A 463 -7.18 -16.03 12.66
N ALA A 464 -8.41 -16.17 13.14
CA ALA A 464 -9.22 -17.38 13.01
C ALA A 464 -10.72 -17.06 12.99
N CYS A 465 -11.51 -18.02 12.48
CA CYS A 465 -12.97 -17.98 12.56
C CYS A 465 -13.45 -18.41 13.96
N THR A 466 -14.23 -17.52 14.58
CA THR A 466 -14.89 -17.67 15.88
C THR A 466 -16.40 -17.70 15.69
N ALA A 467 -17.16 -18.01 16.75
CA ALA A 467 -18.63 -17.94 16.69
C ALA A 467 -19.16 -16.54 16.29
N ILE A 468 -18.43 -15.46 16.59
CA ILE A 468 -18.92 -14.07 16.45
C ILE A 468 -18.30 -13.35 15.24
N ASN A 469 -17.10 -13.73 14.79
CA ASN A 469 -16.41 -13.15 13.64
C ASN A 469 -15.56 -14.21 12.89
N ASP A 470 -15.65 -14.26 11.56
CA ASP A 470 -14.94 -15.23 10.72
C ASP A 470 -13.46 -14.90 10.48
N ASN A 471 -13.07 -13.62 10.58
CA ASN A 471 -11.67 -13.17 10.54
C ASN A 471 -11.36 -12.42 11.84
N SER A 472 -11.35 -13.14 12.97
CA SER A 472 -11.04 -12.55 14.28
C SER A 472 -9.55 -12.60 14.55
N SER A 473 -8.94 -11.43 14.77
CA SER A 473 -7.58 -11.35 15.35
C SER A 473 -7.53 -12.08 16.68
N ARG A 474 -6.61 -13.05 16.81
CA ARG A 474 -6.36 -13.84 18.04
C ARG A 474 -5.00 -13.50 18.67
N PHE A 475 -4.52 -12.29 18.39
CA PHE A 475 -3.33 -11.65 18.96
C PHE A 475 -3.54 -10.13 18.90
N GLY A 476 -2.80 -9.37 19.72
CA GLY A 476 -2.72 -7.92 19.64
C GLY A 476 -1.56 -7.48 18.74
N LYS A 477 -1.82 -6.53 17.84
CA LYS A 477 -0.85 -5.95 16.90
C LYS A 477 -0.64 -4.47 17.22
N TYR A 478 0.61 -4.10 17.53
CA TYR A 478 1.03 -2.69 17.53
C TYR A 478 1.96 -2.44 16.35
N LEU A 479 1.54 -1.59 15.42
CA LEU A 479 2.28 -1.23 14.21
C LEU A 479 2.85 0.17 14.36
N GLU A 480 4.17 0.28 14.41
CA GLU A 480 4.95 1.52 14.43
C GLU A 480 5.34 1.87 12.99
N MET A 481 4.67 2.85 12.38
CA MET A 481 5.12 3.44 11.11
C MET A 481 6.18 4.50 11.38
N LYS A 482 7.32 4.41 10.68
CA LYS A 482 8.49 5.28 10.89
C LYS A 482 8.64 6.30 9.78
N PHE A 483 8.85 7.56 10.16
CA PHE A 483 8.95 8.69 9.24
C PHE A 483 10.21 9.52 9.48
N THR A 484 10.73 10.13 8.42
CA THR A 484 11.70 11.22 8.54
C THR A 484 11.04 12.43 9.23
N PRO A 485 11.81 13.38 9.79
CA PRO A 485 11.28 14.67 10.24
C PRO A 485 10.55 15.45 9.13
N THR A 486 10.89 15.19 7.86
CA THR A 486 10.20 15.73 6.67
C THR A 486 8.90 15.00 6.29
N GLY A 487 8.49 13.99 7.07
CA GLY A 487 7.24 13.25 6.89
C GLY A 487 7.28 12.11 5.86
N ALA A 488 8.45 11.70 5.37
CA ALA A 488 8.57 10.59 4.41
C ALA A 488 8.66 9.24 5.11
N VAL A 489 7.95 8.20 4.63
CA VAL A 489 8.01 6.84 5.22
C VAL A 489 9.40 6.24 5.05
N MET A 490 10.07 5.94 6.16
CA MET A 490 11.36 5.22 6.20
C MET A 490 11.18 3.70 6.31
N GLY A 491 10.11 3.24 6.97
CA GLY A 491 9.86 1.82 7.21
C GLY A 491 8.75 1.61 8.22
N ALA A 492 8.62 0.37 8.70
CA ALA A 492 7.63 0.01 9.71
C ALA A 492 8.14 -1.11 10.62
N LYS A 493 7.54 -1.24 11.81
CA LYS A 493 7.84 -2.28 12.79
C LYS A 493 6.55 -2.76 13.47
N ILE A 494 6.39 -4.06 13.62
CA ILE A 494 5.28 -4.69 14.32
C ILE A 494 5.77 -5.26 15.65
N SER A 495 4.99 -5.07 16.71
CA SER A 495 5.10 -5.81 17.97
C SER A 495 3.87 -6.71 18.10
N GLU A 496 4.06 -8.03 18.20
CA GLU A 496 2.99 -8.98 18.52
C GLU A 496 2.82 -9.18 20.04
N TYR A 497 1.56 -9.31 20.47
CA TYR A 497 1.20 -9.58 21.85
C TYR A 497 0.13 -10.66 21.94
N LEU A 498 0.17 -11.48 22.99
CA LEU A 498 -0.98 -12.27 23.45
C LEU A 498 -1.62 -13.19 22.38
N LEU A 499 -0.80 -13.92 21.62
CA LEU A 499 -1.27 -14.94 20.68
C LEU A 499 -2.01 -16.09 21.42
N GLU A 500 -3.22 -16.42 20.98
CA GLU A 500 -4.06 -17.51 21.50
C GLU A 500 -3.52 -18.90 21.08
N LYS A 501 -2.34 -19.29 21.58
CA LYS A 501 -1.64 -20.53 21.18
C LYS A 501 -2.47 -21.80 21.37
N SER A 502 -3.36 -21.85 22.36
CA SER A 502 -4.22 -23.01 22.63
C SER A 502 -5.16 -23.36 21.46
N ARG A 503 -5.51 -22.39 20.60
CA ARG A 503 -6.29 -22.62 19.38
C ARG A 503 -5.61 -23.59 18.40
N VAL A 504 -4.28 -23.71 18.44
CA VAL A 504 -3.51 -24.65 17.60
C VAL A 504 -3.93 -26.10 17.83
N ILE A 505 -4.19 -26.47 19.08
CA ILE A 505 -4.46 -27.86 19.50
C ILE A 505 -5.95 -28.17 19.65
N LYS A 506 -6.78 -27.18 19.99
CA LYS A 506 -8.20 -27.37 20.33
C LYS A 506 -8.99 -26.09 20.06
N GLN A 507 -10.16 -26.24 19.43
CA GLN A 507 -11.07 -25.13 19.12
C GLN A 507 -12.44 -25.35 19.77
N ALA A 508 -13.19 -24.28 20.02
CA ALA A 508 -14.54 -24.38 20.54
C ALA A 508 -15.54 -24.83 19.44
N THR A 509 -16.71 -25.36 19.84
CA THR A 509 -17.73 -25.84 18.90
C THR A 509 -18.19 -24.73 17.96
N GLY A 510 -17.98 -24.93 16.65
CA GLY A 510 -18.30 -23.96 15.60
C GLY A 510 -17.15 -23.05 15.20
N GLU A 511 -16.01 -23.08 15.91
CA GLU A 511 -14.81 -22.31 15.57
C GLU A 511 -13.83 -23.09 14.69
N LYS A 512 -12.86 -22.38 14.12
CA LYS A 512 -11.76 -22.94 13.33
C LYS A 512 -10.40 -22.65 13.98
N ASN A 513 -9.38 -23.36 13.53
CA ASN A 513 -7.97 -23.09 13.83
C ASN A 513 -7.51 -21.81 13.08
N PHE A 514 -6.25 -21.41 13.21
CA PHE A 514 -5.67 -20.30 12.44
C PHE A 514 -5.79 -20.55 10.93
N HIS A 515 -6.09 -19.49 10.17
CA HIS A 515 -6.41 -19.61 8.73
C HIS A 515 -5.30 -20.29 7.92
N ILE A 516 -4.03 -20.03 8.25
CA ILE A 516 -2.86 -20.61 7.58
C ILE A 516 -2.88 -22.13 7.50
N PHE A 517 -3.43 -22.84 8.51
CA PHE A 517 -3.50 -24.30 8.48
C PHE A 517 -4.47 -24.82 7.39
N TYR A 518 -5.56 -24.11 7.14
CA TYR A 518 -6.49 -24.46 6.06
C TYR A 518 -5.91 -24.04 4.70
N TYR A 519 -5.30 -22.86 4.62
CA TYR A 519 -4.69 -22.34 3.39
C TYR A 519 -3.52 -23.23 2.92
N ILE A 520 -2.60 -23.61 3.82
CA ILE A 520 -1.47 -24.47 3.45
C ILE A 520 -1.93 -25.86 3.02
N TYR A 521 -2.89 -26.46 3.73
CA TYR A 521 -3.34 -27.82 3.41
C TYR A 521 -4.11 -27.84 2.08
N ALA A 522 -5.01 -26.88 1.82
CA ALA A 522 -5.67 -26.74 0.52
C ALA A 522 -4.67 -26.38 -0.60
N GLY A 523 -3.75 -25.46 -0.34
CA GLY A 523 -2.69 -25.08 -1.27
C GLY A 523 -1.82 -26.25 -1.70
N LEU A 524 -1.41 -27.10 -0.76
CA LEU A 524 -0.62 -28.29 -1.04
C LEU A 524 -1.43 -29.41 -1.70
N TYR A 525 -2.73 -29.52 -1.41
CA TYR A 525 -3.66 -30.43 -2.12
C TYR A 525 -3.76 -30.06 -3.61
N HIS A 526 -4.14 -28.81 -3.90
CA HIS A 526 -4.30 -28.30 -5.28
C HIS A 526 -2.98 -28.17 -6.06
N GLN A 527 -1.82 -28.28 -5.40
CA GLN A 527 -0.50 -28.33 -6.03
C GLN A 527 0.10 -29.75 -6.12
N GLU A 528 -0.65 -30.79 -5.73
CA GLU A 528 -0.21 -32.20 -5.70
C GLU A 528 1.03 -32.44 -4.81
N LYS A 529 1.24 -31.61 -3.79
CA LYS A 529 2.43 -31.60 -2.91
C LYS A 529 2.20 -32.17 -1.52
N LEU A 530 0.98 -32.59 -1.14
CA LEU A 530 0.70 -33.15 0.20
C LEU A 530 1.67 -34.27 0.59
N LYS A 531 1.95 -35.20 -0.33
CA LYS A 531 2.90 -36.31 -0.13
C LYS A 531 4.32 -35.83 0.20
N ASN A 532 4.78 -34.74 -0.42
CA ASN A 532 6.10 -34.15 -0.16
C ASN A 532 6.20 -33.56 1.27
N TYR A 533 5.06 -33.14 1.83
CA TYR A 533 4.94 -32.65 3.21
C TYR A 533 4.30 -33.70 4.15
N ARG A 534 4.23 -34.96 3.73
CA ARG A 534 3.73 -36.10 4.51
C ARG A 534 2.39 -35.81 5.21
N LEU A 535 1.46 -35.19 4.48
CA LEU A 535 0.10 -34.94 4.96
C LEU A 535 -0.86 -36.01 4.38
N PRO A 536 -1.87 -36.44 5.15
CA PRO A 536 -2.84 -37.44 4.69
C PRO A 536 -3.77 -36.86 3.61
N ASP A 537 -4.03 -37.61 2.53
CA ASP A 537 -4.87 -37.16 1.40
C ASP A 537 -6.40 -37.39 1.64
N LYS A 538 -6.78 -38.27 2.58
CA LYS A 538 -8.16 -38.78 2.75
C LYS A 538 -8.87 -38.37 4.03
N LYS A 539 -8.13 -38.16 5.13
CA LYS A 539 -8.65 -37.78 6.45
C LYS A 539 -7.96 -36.46 6.86
N PRO A 540 -8.68 -35.46 7.40
CA PRO A 540 -8.04 -34.23 7.85
C PRO A 540 -7.20 -34.51 9.12
N PRO A 541 -6.06 -33.82 9.31
CA PRO A 541 -5.29 -33.89 10.55
C PRO A 541 -6.11 -33.47 11.77
N ARG A 542 -5.87 -34.12 12.92
CA ARG A 542 -6.66 -33.96 14.16
C ARG A 542 -6.86 -32.51 14.59
N TYR A 543 -5.84 -31.67 14.48
CA TYR A 543 -5.89 -30.25 14.89
C TYR A 543 -6.72 -29.33 13.99
N ILE A 544 -7.19 -29.80 12.83
CA ILE A 544 -8.13 -29.07 11.96
C ILE A 544 -9.44 -29.82 11.68
N GLU A 545 -9.58 -31.04 12.21
CA GLU A 545 -10.77 -31.88 12.08
C GLU A 545 -11.96 -31.24 12.83
N ASN A 546 -13.09 -31.06 12.13
CA ASN A 546 -14.31 -30.50 12.73
C ASN A 546 -15.36 -31.58 12.99
N GLN A 547 -16.19 -31.39 14.03
CA GLN A 547 -17.23 -32.34 14.45
C GLN A 547 -18.26 -32.70 13.36
N HIS A 548 -18.29 -31.95 12.25
CA HIS A 548 -19.22 -32.13 11.13
C HIS A 548 -18.57 -32.80 9.90
N GLY A 549 -17.28 -33.15 9.94
CA GLY A 549 -16.56 -33.84 8.85
C GLY A 549 -16.35 -33.04 7.55
N LYS A 550 -16.91 -31.83 7.43
CA LYS A 550 -16.90 -31.04 6.18
C LYS A 550 -15.53 -30.47 5.79
N VAL A 551 -14.52 -30.48 6.67
CA VAL A 551 -13.21 -29.87 6.40
C VAL A 551 -12.57 -30.36 5.09
N MET A 552 -12.59 -31.67 4.80
CA MET A 552 -12.05 -32.18 3.53
C MET A 552 -12.87 -31.72 2.32
N GLN A 553 -14.20 -31.65 2.44
CA GLN A 553 -15.06 -31.13 1.39
C GLN A 553 -14.76 -29.66 1.11
N ASP A 554 -14.64 -28.83 2.14
CA ASP A 554 -14.25 -27.42 2.02
C ASP A 554 -12.86 -27.31 1.36
N ILE A 555 -11.88 -28.13 1.75
CA ILE A 555 -10.52 -28.11 1.19
C ILE A 555 -10.49 -28.46 -0.31
N THR A 556 -11.23 -29.49 -0.72
CA THR A 556 -11.26 -29.94 -2.11
C THR A 556 -12.08 -29.01 -3.01
N SER A 557 -13.20 -28.46 -2.51
CA SER A 557 -14.16 -27.67 -3.31
C SER A 557 -14.05 -26.15 -3.17
N SER A 558 -13.45 -25.62 -2.10
CA SER A 558 -13.33 -24.17 -1.89
C SER A 558 -12.19 -23.56 -2.69
N GLU A 559 -12.53 -22.98 -3.83
CA GLU A 559 -11.61 -22.14 -4.61
C GLU A 559 -11.03 -20.98 -3.76
N LEU A 560 -11.82 -20.45 -2.81
CA LEU A 560 -11.38 -19.41 -1.88
C LEU A 560 -10.11 -19.76 -1.10
N TYR A 561 -9.98 -20.97 -0.53
CA TYR A 561 -8.76 -21.33 0.23
C TYR A 561 -7.52 -21.45 -0.66
N LYS A 562 -7.71 -21.86 -1.92
CA LYS A 562 -6.66 -21.93 -2.94
C LYS A 562 -6.22 -20.53 -3.37
N GLU A 563 -7.16 -19.61 -3.56
CA GLU A 563 -6.88 -18.19 -3.84
C GLU A 563 -6.14 -17.52 -2.68
N GLN A 564 -6.62 -17.71 -1.45
CA GLN A 564 -5.95 -17.19 -0.25
C GLN A 564 -4.54 -17.76 -0.08
N PHE A 565 -4.31 -19.05 -0.33
CA PHE A 565 -2.95 -19.60 -0.32
C PHE A 565 -2.04 -18.94 -1.36
N ASN A 566 -2.52 -18.74 -2.59
CA ASN A 566 -1.77 -18.04 -3.63
C ASN A 566 -1.44 -16.60 -3.21
N ALA A 567 -2.39 -15.88 -2.60
CA ALA A 567 -2.16 -14.54 -2.07
C ALA A 567 -1.09 -14.52 -0.98
N ILE A 568 -1.05 -15.52 -0.09
CA ILE A 568 0.00 -15.66 0.93
C ILE A 568 1.37 -16.00 0.32
N GLN A 569 1.42 -16.82 -0.74
CA GLN A 569 2.66 -17.03 -1.51
C GLN A 569 3.17 -15.72 -2.15
N ASP A 570 2.26 -14.89 -2.66
CA ASP A 570 2.58 -13.57 -3.21
C ASP A 570 3.06 -12.60 -2.11
N CYS A 571 2.44 -12.61 -0.92
CA CYS A 571 2.88 -11.83 0.24
C CYS A 571 4.33 -12.15 0.63
N PHE A 572 4.66 -13.44 0.80
CA PHE A 572 6.03 -13.87 1.11
C PHE A 572 7.05 -13.34 0.08
N ARG A 573 6.72 -13.45 -1.21
CA ARG A 573 7.57 -12.98 -2.31
C ARG A 573 7.74 -11.47 -2.33
N ILE A 574 6.67 -10.69 -2.14
CA ILE A 574 6.71 -9.21 -2.18
C ILE A 574 7.48 -8.66 -0.97
N ILE A 575 7.25 -9.21 0.23
CA ILE A 575 7.96 -8.80 1.46
C ILE A 575 9.47 -9.10 1.35
N GLY A 576 9.83 -10.21 0.70
CA GLY A 576 11.20 -10.60 0.40
C GLY A 576 11.71 -11.77 1.23
N PHE A 577 10.83 -12.70 1.61
CA PHE A 577 11.25 -14.00 2.17
C PHE A 577 11.88 -14.86 1.07
N THR A 578 12.89 -15.66 1.43
CA THR A 578 13.50 -16.60 0.49
C THR A 578 12.70 -17.90 0.39
N ASP A 579 12.75 -18.59 -0.75
CA ASP A 579 12.04 -19.87 -0.94
C ASP A 579 12.46 -20.94 0.09
N GLN A 580 13.71 -20.91 0.56
CA GLN A 580 14.20 -21.80 1.63
C GLN A 580 13.54 -21.51 2.98
N GLU A 581 13.35 -20.24 3.32
CA GLU A 581 12.63 -19.83 4.53
C GLU A 581 11.16 -20.23 4.45
N VAL A 582 10.49 -19.96 3.33
CA VAL A 582 9.09 -20.34 3.11
C VAL A 582 8.91 -21.87 3.17
N ASN A 583 9.81 -22.65 2.57
CA ASN A 583 9.78 -24.11 2.69
C ASN A 583 9.96 -24.58 4.14
N SER A 584 10.85 -23.94 4.91
CA SER A 584 11.05 -24.27 6.33
C SER A 584 9.82 -23.94 7.18
N VAL A 585 9.16 -22.81 6.92
CA VAL A 585 7.87 -22.44 7.54
C VAL A 585 6.81 -23.50 7.23
N TYR A 586 6.69 -23.91 5.96
CA TYR A 586 5.72 -24.93 5.53
C TYR A 586 5.98 -26.30 6.17
N ARG A 587 7.24 -26.73 6.26
CA ARG A 587 7.61 -27.97 6.96
C ARG A 587 7.21 -27.95 8.43
N ILE A 588 7.43 -26.84 9.14
CA ILE A 588 7.06 -26.71 10.56
C ILE A 588 5.53 -26.71 10.73
N LEU A 589 4.78 -26.02 9.87
CA LEU A 589 3.31 -26.05 9.90
C LEU A 589 2.75 -27.46 9.64
N CYS A 590 3.28 -28.17 8.64
CA CYS A 590 2.88 -29.55 8.35
C CYS A 590 3.31 -30.54 9.44
N ALA A 591 4.44 -30.26 10.12
CA ALA A 591 4.88 -31.02 11.28
C ALA A 591 3.93 -30.84 12.47
N ILE A 592 3.44 -29.63 12.74
CA ILE A 592 2.45 -29.37 13.80
C ILE A 592 1.15 -30.18 13.52
N LEU A 593 0.67 -30.18 12.27
CA LEU A 593 -0.50 -30.97 11.87
C LEU A 593 -0.28 -32.48 12.05
N ASN A 594 0.89 -33.00 11.70
CA ASN A 594 1.25 -34.40 11.94
C ASN A 594 1.46 -34.73 13.42
N THR A 595 1.99 -33.80 14.21
CA THR A 595 2.21 -33.95 15.65
C THR A 595 0.87 -34.25 16.35
N GLY A 596 -0.21 -33.54 15.96
CA GLY A 596 -1.55 -33.80 16.50
C GLY A 596 -2.13 -35.17 16.16
N ASN A 597 -1.62 -35.85 15.13
CA ASN A 597 -2.02 -37.21 14.80
C ASN A 597 -1.32 -38.27 15.66
N ILE A 598 -0.30 -37.92 16.46
CA ILE A 598 0.36 -38.87 17.37
C ILE A 598 -0.62 -39.24 18.49
N GLU A 599 -0.82 -40.55 18.66
CA GLU A 599 -1.68 -41.14 19.68
C GLU A 599 -0.82 -41.81 20.76
N PHE A 600 -1.40 -42.04 21.94
CA PHE A 600 -0.72 -42.66 23.08
C PHE A 600 -1.62 -43.73 23.71
N THR A 601 -1.04 -44.87 24.05
CA THR A 601 -1.71 -45.99 24.72
C THR A 601 -0.94 -46.41 25.97
N ALA A 602 -1.64 -46.89 26.99
CA ALA A 602 -1.01 -47.38 28.22
C ALA A 602 -0.51 -48.83 28.04
N ILE A 603 0.74 -49.11 28.40
CA ILE A 603 1.24 -50.49 28.50
C ILE A 603 0.85 -51.05 29.87
N THR A 604 0.10 -52.15 29.90
CA THR A 604 -0.17 -52.89 31.14
C THR A 604 0.87 -54.00 31.30
N SER A 605 1.91 -53.77 32.10
CA SER A 605 2.93 -54.78 32.42
C SER A 605 2.95 -55.09 33.92
N GLN A 606 3.36 -56.30 34.31
CA GLN A 606 3.26 -56.78 35.70
C GLN A 606 4.04 -55.96 36.74
N HIS A 607 4.92 -55.04 36.32
CA HIS A 607 5.73 -54.19 37.21
C HIS A 607 5.72 -52.69 36.86
N GLN A 608 4.99 -52.26 35.81
CA GLN A 608 4.84 -50.84 35.44
C GLN A 608 3.44 -50.58 34.89
N THR A 609 2.66 -49.74 35.59
CA THR A 609 1.27 -49.38 35.26
C THR A 609 1.13 -48.05 34.50
N ASP A 610 2.13 -47.17 34.61
CA ASP A 610 2.00 -45.74 34.29
C ASP A 610 2.81 -45.34 33.02
N LYS A 611 3.09 -46.29 32.13
CA LYS A 611 3.91 -46.07 30.92
C LYS A 611 3.05 -45.87 29.67
N SER A 612 3.20 -44.71 29.01
CA SER A 612 2.68 -44.46 27.66
C SER A 612 3.58 -45.03 26.56
N GLU A 613 2.97 -45.48 25.46
CA GLU A 613 3.63 -45.84 24.20
C GLU A 613 2.88 -45.22 23.01
N VAL A 614 3.57 -45.06 21.87
CA VAL A 614 2.98 -44.55 20.62
C VAL A 614 2.61 -45.73 19.70
N PRO A 615 1.33 -46.09 19.55
CA PRO A 615 0.93 -47.23 18.71
C PRO A 615 1.03 -46.92 17.21
N ASN A 616 1.02 -45.64 16.81
CA ASN A 616 0.97 -45.20 15.42
C ASN A 616 2.30 -44.61 14.93
N ALA A 617 3.31 -45.47 14.79
CA ALA A 617 4.67 -45.14 14.37
C ALA A 617 4.76 -44.31 13.06
N GLU A 618 3.77 -44.39 12.16
CA GLU A 618 3.71 -43.56 10.94
C GLU A 618 3.58 -42.06 11.26
N ALA A 619 2.69 -41.67 12.19
CA ALA A 619 2.47 -40.27 12.54
C ALA A 619 3.70 -39.65 13.23
N LEU A 620 4.35 -40.43 14.09
CA LEU A 620 5.63 -40.11 14.71
C LEU A 620 6.74 -39.94 13.67
N GLY A 621 6.91 -40.92 12.77
CA GLY A 621 7.94 -40.89 11.72
C GLY A 621 7.74 -39.76 10.71
N ASN A 622 6.48 -39.41 10.39
CA ASN A 622 6.15 -38.27 9.55
C ASN A 622 6.49 -36.93 10.24
N THR A 623 6.17 -36.81 11.53
CA THR A 623 6.53 -35.65 12.35
C THR A 623 8.05 -35.47 12.44
N ALA A 624 8.78 -36.52 12.80
CA ALA A 624 10.23 -36.52 12.93
C ALA A 624 10.94 -36.12 11.62
N ALA A 625 10.51 -36.69 10.48
CA ALA A 625 11.07 -36.37 9.16
C ALA A 625 10.79 -34.93 8.71
N LEU A 626 9.63 -34.34 9.07
CA LEU A 626 9.34 -32.94 8.74
C LEU A 626 10.16 -31.95 9.57
N LEU A 627 10.38 -32.28 10.85
CA LEU A 627 11.23 -31.53 11.78
C LEU A 627 12.74 -31.77 11.59
N CYS A 628 13.14 -32.80 10.83
CA CYS A 628 14.54 -33.27 10.68
C CYS A 628 15.19 -33.71 12.01
N ILE A 629 14.48 -34.53 12.80
CA ILE A 629 14.97 -35.12 14.06
C ILE A 629 14.84 -36.64 14.04
N GLY A 630 15.51 -37.34 14.96
CA GLY A 630 15.35 -38.79 15.13
C GLY A 630 13.94 -39.17 15.59
N PRO A 631 13.30 -40.21 15.02
CA PRO A 631 11.97 -40.65 15.47
C PRO A 631 12.01 -41.27 16.87
N GLU A 632 13.08 -41.98 17.22
CA GLU A 632 13.30 -42.56 18.55
C GLU A 632 13.52 -41.47 19.61
N GLU A 633 14.37 -40.47 19.32
CA GLU A 633 14.59 -39.28 20.16
C GLU A 633 13.27 -38.54 20.44
N LEU A 634 12.44 -38.36 19.39
CA LEU A 634 11.13 -37.74 19.52
C LEU A 634 10.18 -38.58 20.39
N GLN A 635 10.16 -39.90 20.22
CA GLN A 635 9.32 -40.78 21.03
C GLN A 635 9.72 -40.74 22.51
N GLU A 636 11.01 -40.81 22.81
CA GLU A 636 11.52 -40.75 24.19
C GLU A 636 11.15 -39.40 24.84
N ALA A 637 11.35 -38.28 24.15
CA ALA A 637 11.02 -36.94 24.66
C ALA A 637 9.51 -36.68 24.86
N LEU A 638 8.63 -37.46 24.21
CA LEU A 638 7.17 -37.41 24.42
C LEU A 638 6.72 -38.37 25.54
N THR A 639 7.24 -39.59 25.54
CA THR A 639 6.79 -40.70 26.43
C THR A 639 7.56 -40.78 27.75
N SER A 640 8.64 -40.02 27.92
CA SER A 640 9.44 -39.95 29.14
C SER A 640 9.72 -38.49 29.53
N HIS A 641 10.18 -38.30 30.76
CA HIS A 641 10.71 -37.02 31.24
C HIS A 641 11.94 -37.29 32.12
N CYS A 642 13.04 -36.63 31.81
CA CYS A 642 14.29 -36.69 32.55
C CYS A 642 14.33 -35.61 33.64
N VAL A 643 14.54 -36.00 34.90
CA VAL A 643 14.71 -35.07 36.03
C VAL A 643 16.09 -35.26 36.61
N VAL A 644 16.94 -34.23 36.50
CA VAL A 644 18.22 -34.20 37.22
C VAL A 644 18.00 -33.60 38.61
N THR A 645 18.25 -34.38 39.65
CA THR A 645 18.19 -33.93 41.06
C THR A 645 19.47 -34.29 41.77
N ARG A 646 20.16 -33.29 42.33
CA ARG A 646 21.40 -33.46 43.13
C ARG A 646 22.52 -34.24 42.39
N GLY A 647 22.59 -34.11 41.07
CA GLY A 647 23.55 -34.82 40.22
C GLY A 647 23.08 -36.20 39.73
N GLU A 648 21.97 -36.73 40.23
CA GLU A 648 21.38 -37.99 39.75
C GLU A 648 20.34 -37.72 38.65
N THR A 649 20.43 -38.48 37.55
CA THR A 649 19.54 -38.39 36.39
C THR A 649 18.42 -39.42 36.50
N ILE A 650 17.23 -38.99 36.91
CA ILE A 650 16.05 -39.85 37.08
C ILE A 650 15.17 -39.76 35.84
N ILE A 651 15.14 -40.81 35.03
CA ILE A 651 14.20 -40.94 33.91
C ILE A 651 12.88 -41.51 34.44
N ARG A 652 11.77 -40.81 34.22
CA ARG A 652 10.42 -41.31 34.52
C ARG A 652 9.58 -41.38 33.25
N THR A 653 8.84 -42.46 33.06
CA THR A 653 7.84 -42.56 31.99
C THR A 653 6.67 -41.60 32.26
N ASN A 654 6.08 -41.07 31.19
CA ASN A 654 4.87 -40.27 31.23
C ASN A 654 3.64 -41.19 31.15
N THR A 655 2.54 -40.79 31.78
CA THR A 655 1.22 -41.36 31.54
C THR A 655 0.68 -40.92 30.18
N VAL A 656 -0.39 -41.55 29.70
CA VAL A 656 -1.07 -41.20 28.44
C VAL A 656 -1.50 -39.73 28.42
N ASP A 657 -2.10 -39.24 29.50
CA ASP A 657 -2.52 -37.83 29.61
C ASP A 657 -1.32 -36.90 29.56
N LYS A 658 -0.28 -37.17 30.38
CA LYS A 658 0.92 -36.34 30.42
C LYS A 658 1.69 -36.34 29.11
N ALA A 659 1.76 -37.46 28.39
CA ALA A 659 2.36 -37.52 27.05
C ALA A 659 1.55 -36.70 26.03
N THR A 660 0.22 -36.70 26.16
CA THR A 660 -0.70 -35.84 25.39
C THR A 660 -0.44 -34.36 25.68
N ASP A 661 -0.30 -33.97 26.94
CA ASP A 661 0.02 -32.60 27.34
C ASP A 661 1.37 -32.14 26.77
N VAL A 662 2.37 -33.03 26.75
CA VAL A 662 3.70 -32.73 26.19
C VAL A 662 3.66 -32.55 24.68
N ARG A 663 2.93 -33.41 23.94
CA ARG A 663 2.67 -33.27 22.50
C ARG A 663 1.98 -31.94 22.17
N ASP A 664 1.01 -31.56 23.00
CA ASP A 664 0.22 -30.34 22.81
C ASP A 664 1.03 -29.08 23.20
N ALA A 665 1.83 -29.14 24.27
CA ALA A 665 2.81 -28.12 24.63
C ALA A 665 3.87 -27.90 23.54
N MET A 666 4.40 -28.98 22.96
CA MET A 666 5.30 -28.95 21.81
C MET A 666 4.65 -28.24 20.61
N SER A 667 3.41 -28.59 20.29
CA SER A 667 2.65 -28.00 19.18
C SER A 667 2.41 -26.48 19.38
N LYS A 668 1.97 -26.07 20.58
CA LYS A 668 1.81 -24.66 20.97
C LYS A 668 3.13 -23.89 20.90
N ALA A 669 4.23 -24.48 21.36
CA ALA A 669 5.55 -23.84 21.40
C ALA A 669 6.16 -23.69 20.00
N LEU A 670 6.03 -24.70 19.13
CA LEU A 670 6.43 -24.64 17.71
C LEU A 670 5.72 -23.47 17.02
N TYR A 671 4.39 -23.40 17.12
CA TYR A 671 3.61 -22.35 16.47
C TYR A 671 3.94 -20.95 17.02
N GLY A 672 3.96 -20.79 18.35
CA GLY A 672 4.24 -19.50 18.98
C GLY A 672 5.64 -18.95 18.67
N ARG A 673 6.67 -19.80 18.65
CA ARG A 673 8.03 -19.40 18.25
C ARG A 673 8.12 -19.10 16.76
N LEU A 674 7.44 -19.89 15.90
CA LEU A 674 7.38 -19.66 14.46
C LEU A 674 6.73 -18.32 14.12
N PHE A 675 5.57 -18.00 14.73
CA PHE A 675 4.88 -16.72 14.53
C PHE A 675 5.77 -15.54 14.92
N SER A 676 6.39 -15.60 16.11
CA SER A 676 7.31 -14.56 16.57
C SER A 676 8.56 -14.43 15.68
N TRP A 677 9.05 -15.53 15.10
CA TRP A 677 10.11 -15.47 14.09
C TRP A 677 9.64 -14.80 12.78
N ILE A 678 8.42 -15.09 12.31
CA ILE A 678 7.85 -14.44 11.11
C ILE A 678 7.74 -12.93 11.32
N VAL A 679 7.22 -12.48 12.46
CA VAL A 679 7.13 -11.03 12.77
C VAL A 679 8.54 -10.41 12.89
N ASN A 680 9.48 -11.07 13.55
CA ASN A 680 10.87 -10.62 13.60
C ASN A 680 11.54 -10.55 12.21
N ARG A 681 11.21 -11.48 11.30
CA ARG A 681 11.72 -11.50 9.92
C ARG A 681 11.11 -10.39 9.07
N ILE A 682 9.81 -10.14 9.20
CA ILE A 682 9.12 -8.98 8.62
C ILE A 682 9.80 -7.69 9.11
N ASN A 683 10.00 -7.53 10.43
CA ASN A 683 10.67 -6.37 11.02
C ASN A 683 12.11 -6.15 10.53
N ALA A 684 12.81 -7.21 10.13
CA ALA A 684 14.13 -7.11 9.51
C ALA A 684 14.06 -6.71 8.02
N LEU A 685 12.99 -7.08 7.31
CA LEU A 685 12.78 -6.79 5.88
C LEU A 685 12.09 -5.42 5.63
N LEU A 686 11.50 -4.81 6.65
CA LEU A 686 10.91 -3.46 6.65
C LEU A 686 11.82 -2.39 7.30
N GLN A 687 13.01 -2.75 7.78
CA GLN A 687 13.95 -1.79 8.34
C GLN A 687 14.56 -0.90 7.24
N PRO A 688 14.68 0.42 7.46
CA PRO A 688 15.40 1.30 6.55
C PRO A 688 16.87 0.92 6.42
N ASP A 689 17.47 1.22 5.27
CA ASP A 689 18.89 1.00 5.02
C ASP A 689 19.76 1.71 6.07
N LEU A 690 20.79 1.01 6.57
CA LEU A 690 21.62 1.48 7.69
C LEU A 690 22.23 2.87 7.46
N ASN A 691 22.50 3.24 6.20
CA ASN A 691 23.12 4.51 5.83
C ASN A 691 22.24 5.73 6.11
N ILE A 692 20.92 5.56 6.29
CA ILE A 692 19.98 6.65 6.61
C ILE A 692 19.83 6.81 8.14
N CYS A 693 19.95 5.69 8.89
CA CYS A 693 19.60 5.62 10.31
C CYS A 693 20.56 6.34 11.27
N VAL A 694 21.75 6.74 10.82
CA VAL A 694 22.80 7.28 11.70
C VAL A 694 22.69 8.80 11.89
N ALA A 695 21.87 9.49 11.08
CA ALA A 695 21.84 10.95 11.02
C ALA A 695 20.60 11.63 11.61
N GLU A 696 19.44 10.96 11.72
CA GLU A 696 18.17 11.61 12.10
C GLU A 696 17.38 10.82 13.14
N SER A 697 16.83 11.53 14.14
CA SER A 697 15.83 10.99 15.06
C SER A 697 14.50 10.84 14.33
N GLY A 698 14.17 9.60 13.93
CA GLY A 698 12.92 9.28 13.24
C GLY A 698 11.68 9.45 14.12
N MET A 699 10.60 9.96 13.54
CA MET A 699 9.29 10.10 14.17
C MET A 699 8.44 8.85 13.95
N ASN A 700 7.52 8.54 14.85
CA ASN A 700 6.69 7.35 14.81
C ASN A 700 5.19 7.68 14.90
N VAL A 701 4.39 7.02 14.06
CA VAL A 701 2.94 6.87 14.26
C VAL A 701 2.67 5.42 14.64
N GLY A 702 2.33 5.19 15.90
CA GLY A 702 1.86 3.91 16.40
C GLY A 702 0.39 3.69 16.08
N ILE A 703 0.01 2.46 15.74
CA ILE A 703 -1.36 2.05 15.44
C ILE A 703 -1.65 0.79 16.25
N LEU A 704 -2.63 0.85 17.14
CA LEU A 704 -3.04 -0.27 17.98
C LEU A 704 -4.29 -0.96 17.43
N ASP A 705 -4.13 -2.22 17.05
CA ASP A 705 -5.19 -3.13 16.61
C ASP A 705 -5.17 -4.37 17.53
N ILE A 706 -6.09 -4.40 18.50
CA ILE A 706 -6.25 -5.53 19.43
C ILE A 706 -7.53 -6.31 19.13
N PHE A 707 -7.58 -7.56 19.59
CA PHE A 707 -8.82 -8.32 19.71
C PHE A 707 -9.91 -7.51 20.44
N GLY A 708 -11.17 -7.74 20.11
CA GLY A 708 -12.27 -7.06 20.81
C GLY A 708 -12.55 -7.66 22.18
N PHE A 709 -13.42 -7.01 22.94
CA PHE A 709 -14.10 -7.64 24.07
C PHE A 709 -14.91 -8.85 23.58
N GLU A 710 -14.88 -9.96 24.33
CA GLU A 710 -15.51 -11.22 23.97
C GLU A 710 -16.33 -11.83 25.12
N ASN A 711 -17.56 -12.24 24.83
CA ASN A 711 -18.43 -12.94 25.78
C ASN A 711 -19.19 -14.06 25.04
N PHE A 712 -18.66 -15.28 25.12
CA PHE A 712 -19.24 -16.49 24.54
C PHE A 712 -20.10 -17.24 25.57
N LYS A 713 -20.82 -18.28 25.11
CA LYS A 713 -21.60 -19.18 26.00
C LYS A 713 -20.74 -19.91 27.04
N ARG A 714 -19.43 -20.07 26.79
CA ARG A 714 -18.42 -20.59 27.71
C ARG A 714 -17.14 -19.80 27.49
N ASN A 715 -16.73 -18.98 28.46
CA ASN A 715 -15.48 -18.22 28.40
C ASN A 715 -14.38 -18.95 29.16
N SER A 716 -13.17 -18.92 28.61
CA SER A 716 -11.98 -19.59 29.15
C SER A 716 -10.91 -18.57 29.57
N PHE A 717 -9.77 -19.04 30.06
CA PHE A 717 -8.62 -18.23 30.48
C PHE A 717 -8.13 -17.26 29.39
N GLU A 718 -8.25 -17.65 28.14
CA GLU A 718 -7.91 -16.84 26.97
C GLU A 718 -8.84 -15.62 26.84
N GLN A 719 -10.16 -15.81 26.99
CA GLN A 719 -11.14 -14.72 27.04
C GLN A 719 -10.94 -13.82 28.27
N LEU A 720 -10.50 -14.38 29.40
CA LEU A 720 -10.18 -13.59 30.59
C LEU A 720 -9.01 -12.64 30.30
N CYS A 721 -7.91 -13.14 29.73
CA CYS A 721 -6.79 -12.32 29.27
C CYS A 721 -7.24 -11.24 28.26
N ILE A 722 -8.05 -11.62 27.28
CA ILE A 722 -8.61 -10.71 26.25
C ILE A 722 -9.43 -9.57 26.88
N ASN A 723 -10.31 -9.89 27.84
CA ASN A 723 -11.17 -8.90 28.46
C ASN A 723 -10.41 -8.02 29.47
N ILE A 724 -9.41 -8.55 30.20
CA ILE A 724 -8.50 -7.73 31.04
C ILE A 724 -7.72 -6.72 30.19
N ALA A 725 -7.25 -7.11 29.00
CA ALA A 725 -6.55 -6.19 28.11
C ALA A 725 -7.49 -5.10 27.54
N ASN A 726 -8.76 -5.41 27.25
CA ASN A 726 -9.76 -4.42 26.86
C ASN A 726 -10.10 -3.47 28.03
N GLU A 727 -10.25 -3.99 29.26
CA GLU A 727 -10.42 -3.22 30.50
C GLU A 727 -9.27 -2.21 30.69
N GLN A 728 -8.04 -2.66 30.45
CA GLN A 728 -6.82 -1.84 30.57
C GLN A 728 -6.74 -0.71 29.54
N ILE A 729 -7.28 -0.92 28.34
CA ILE A 729 -7.34 0.10 27.27
C ILE A 729 -8.51 1.06 27.48
N GLN A 730 -9.65 0.58 28.01
CA GLN A 730 -10.73 1.47 28.45
C GLN A 730 -10.27 2.37 29.60
N PHE A 731 -9.49 1.84 30.55
CA PHE A 731 -8.87 2.67 31.60
C PHE A 731 -7.92 3.72 31.03
N TYR A 732 -7.07 3.35 30.06
CA TYR A 732 -6.20 4.32 29.37
C TYR A 732 -7.02 5.44 28.73
N PHE A 733 -8.13 5.11 28.03
CA PHE A 733 -9.06 6.11 27.49
C PHE A 733 -9.65 6.99 28.60
N ASN A 734 -10.21 6.40 29.66
CA ASN A 734 -10.83 7.15 30.76
C ASN A 734 -9.83 8.09 31.44
N GLN A 735 -8.58 7.66 31.61
CA GLN A 735 -7.49 8.50 32.14
C GLN A 735 -7.15 9.66 31.20
N HIS A 736 -7.01 9.42 29.90
CA HIS A 736 -6.61 10.47 28.95
C HIS A 736 -7.73 11.48 28.62
N ILE A 737 -8.98 11.03 28.55
CA ILE A 737 -10.14 11.87 28.19
C ILE A 737 -10.71 12.60 29.41
N PHE A 738 -10.84 11.94 30.57
CA PHE A 738 -11.46 12.54 31.75
C PHE A 738 -10.44 12.91 32.83
N ALA A 739 -9.71 11.94 33.39
CA ALA A 739 -8.91 12.18 34.60
C ALA A 739 -7.79 13.22 34.40
N LEU A 740 -6.95 13.01 33.38
CA LEU A 740 -5.84 13.92 33.03
C LEU A 740 -6.33 15.23 32.42
N GLU A 741 -7.60 15.34 32.01
CA GLU A 741 -8.20 16.58 31.54
C GLU A 741 -8.63 17.44 32.73
N GLN A 742 -9.43 16.87 33.64
CA GLN A 742 -9.91 17.56 34.84
C GLN A 742 -8.78 17.91 35.82
N MET A 743 -7.80 17.02 36.02
CA MET A 743 -6.61 17.31 36.84
C MET A 743 -5.78 18.49 36.30
N GLU A 744 -5.74 18.67 34.98
CA GLU A 744 -5.01 19.78 34.37
C GLU A 744 -5.76 21.10 34.55
N TYR A 745 -7.09 21.11 34.42
CA TYR A 745 -7.93 22.29 34.71
C TYR A 745 -7.79 22.74 36.16
N GLN A 746 -7.88 21.81 37.12
CA GLN A 746 -7.69 22.09 38.55
C GLN A 746 -6.30 22.67 38.83
N ARG A 747 -5.23 22.08 38.25
CA ARG A 747 -3.85 22.58 38.43
C ARG A 747 -3.69 23.99 37.88
N GLU A 748 -4.21 24.24 36.68
CA GLU A 748 -4.08 25.52 35.98
C GLU A 748 -5.10 26.58 36.42
N GLY A 749 -6.07 26.23 37.24
CA GLY A 749 -7.11 27.16 37.73
C GLY A 749 -8.16 27.52 36.68
N VAL A 750 -8.43 26.61 35.75
CA VAL A 750 -9.47 26.75 34.72
C VAL A 750 -10.81 26.32 35.33
N ASP A 751 -11.79 27.21 35.31
CA ASP A 751 -13.16 26.89 35.71
C ASP A 751 -13.81 25.99 34.66
N ALA A 752 -14.04 24.73 35.02
CA ALA A 752 -14.58 23.70 34.15
C ALA A 752 -15.43 22.74 34.99
N SER A 753 -16.61 22.41 34.48
CA SER A 753 -17.53 21.45 35.07
C SER A 753 -16.89 20.07 35.24
N LEU A 754 -17.01 19.50 36.43
CA LEU A 754 -16.70 18.09 36.67
C LEU A 754 -17.70 17.23 35.90
N VAL A 755 -17.19 16.45 34.94
CA VAL A 755 -17.94 15.40 34.26
C VAL A 755 -17.70 14.10 35.00
N GLU A 756 -18.75 13.56 35.62
CA GLU A 756 -18.70 12.22 36.23
C GLU A 756 -18.54 11.16 35.13
N TYR A 757 -17.71 10.15 35.40
CA TYR A 757 -17.44 9.03 34.50
C TYR A 757 -17.17 7.76 35.32
N GLU A 758 -17.38 6.58 34.73
CA GLU A 758 -17.10 5.32 35.42
C GLU A 758 -15.59 5.02 35.47
N ASP A 759 -14.96 5.16 36.64
CA ASP A 759 -13.58 4.71 36.84
C ASP A 759 -13.50 3.18 37.02
N ASN A 760 -12.87 2.51 36.07
CA ASN A 760 -12.62 1.08 36.08
C ASN A 760 -11.25 0.69 36.69
N ARG A 761 -10.56 1.62 37.35
CA ARG A 761 -9.39 1.30 38.19
C ARG A 761 -9.62 0.18 39.22
N PRO A 762 -10.74 0.15 40.00
CA PRO A 762 -10.90 -0.84 41.06
C PRO A 762 -10.98 -2.29 40.56
N ILE A 763 -11.47 -2.51 39.34
CA ILE A 763 -11.48 -3.84 38.71
C ILE A 763 -10.10 -4.20 38.13
N LEU A 764 -9.33 -3.24 37.60
CA LEU A 764 -7.94 -3.47 37.21
C LEU A 764 -7.03 -3.78 38.40
N ASP A 765 -7.22 -3.12 39.54
CA ASP A 765 -6.52 -3.45 40.77
C ASP A 765 -6.87 -4.90 41.21
N MET A 766 -8.15 -5.29 41.16
CA MET A 766 -8.58 -6.68 41.41
C MET A 766 -7.87 -7.70 40.48
N PHE A 767 -7.57 -7.35 39.23
CA PHE A 767 -6.85 -8.23 38.31
C PHE A 767 -5.34 -8.26 38.52
N LEU A 768 -4.72 -7.09 38.66
CA LEU A 768 -3.28 -6.88 38.45
C LEU A 768 -2.48 -6.58 39.72
N GLN A 769 -3.15 -6.26 40.84
CA GLN A 769 -2.48 -5.92 42.09
C GLN A 769 -1.66 -7.10 42.65
N LYS A 770 -0.60 -6.78 43.38
CA LYS A 770 0.21 -7.74 44.13
C LYS A 770 0.10 -7.46 45.63
N PRO A 771 0.05 -8.50 46.49
CA PRO A 771 0.08 -9.93 46.15
C PRO A 771 -1.30 -10.55 45.81
N MET A 772 -2.42 -9.87 46.11
CA MET A 772 -3.77 -10.49 46.13
C MET A 772 -4.64 -10.31 44.86
N GLY A 773 -4.09 -9.80 43.75
CA GLY A 773 -4.85 -9.71 42.50
C GLY A 773 -5.05 -11.09 41.83
N LEU A 774 -6.13 -11.23 41.04
CA LEU A 774 -6.55 -12.49 40.42
C LEU A 774 -5.42 -13.21 39.68
N LEU A 775 -4.62 -12.49 38.87
CA LEU A 775 -3.50 -13.09 38.14
C LEU A 775 -2.35 -13.54 39.07
N SER A 776 -2.19 -12.88 40.23
CA SER A 776 -1.19 -13.26 41.23
C SER A 776 -1.60 -14.54 41.98
N LEU A 777 -2.89 -14.64 42.36
CA LEU A 777 -3.47 -15.84 42.97
C LEU A 777 -3.41 -17.04 42.02
N LEU A 778 -3.74 -16.84 40.74
CA LEU A 778 -3.60 -17.83 39.69
C LEU A 778 -2.15 -18.32 39.54
N ASP A 779 -1.18 -17.40 39.55
CA ASP A 779 0.25 -17.70 39.48
C ASP A 779 0.78 -18.48 40.70
N GLU A 780 0.16 -18.30 41.86
CA GLU A 780 0.50 -19.01 43.09
C GLU A 780 -0.03 -20.45 43.06
N GLU A 781 -1.33 -20.64 42.79
CA GLU A 781 -1.94 -21.98 42.64
C GLU A 781 -1.29 -22.75 41.49
N SER A 782 -0.94 -22.08 40.38
CA SER A 782 -0.26 -22.72 39.24
C SER A 782 1.11 -23.30 39.62
N ARG A 783 1.75 -22.82 40.70
CA ARG A 783 3.03 -23.34 41.22
C ARG A 783 2.85 -24.42 42.28
N PHE A 784 1.66 -24.55 42.88
CA PHE A 784 1.40 -25.56 43.91
C PHE A 784 1.12 -26.93 43.26
N PRO A 785 1.87 -28.00 43.58
CA PRO A 785 1.75 -29.27 42.85
C PRO A 785 0.40 -29.98 43.01
N GLN A 786 -0.30 -29.77 44.12
CA GLN A 786 -1.59 -30.40 44.43
C GLN A 786 -2.80 -29.48 44.19
N ALA A 787 -2.61 -28.27 43.65
CA ALA A 787 -3.72 -27.37 43.35
C ALA A 787 -4.56 -27.90 42.19
N THR A 788 -5.86 -27.66 42.27
CA THR A 788 -6.85 -28.02 41.24
C THR A 788 -7.64 -26.78 40.83
N ASP A 789 -8.32 -26.83 39.69
CA ASP A 789 -9.17 -25.71 39.27
C ASP A 789 -10.30 -25.40 40.29
N GLN A 790 -10.65 -26.36 41.16
CA GLN A 790 -11.56 -26.14 42.28
C GLN A 790 -10.90 -25.31 43.40
N THR A 791 -9.69 -25.67 43.86
CA THR A 791 -8.98 -24.87 44.89
C THR A 791 -8.70 -23.44 44.42
N LEU A 792 -8.49 -23.25 43.12
CA LEU A 792 -8.39 -21.94 42.50
C LEU A 792 -9.68 -21.11 42.60
N VAL A 793 -10.86 -21.71 42.36
CA VAL A 793 -12.16 -21.03 42.50
C VAL A 793 -12.40 -20.61 43.95
N ASP A 794 -12.17 -21.52 44.88
CA ASP A 794 -12.39 -21.26 46.31
C ASP A 794 -11.46 -20.14 46.79
N LYS A 795 -10.18 -20.17 46.39
CA LYS A 795 -9.21 -19.09 46.67
C LYS A 795 -9.60 -17.74 46.04
N PHE A 796 -10.23 -17.73 44.86
CA PHE A 796 -10.76 -16.49 44.28
C PHE A 796 -11.95 -15.94 45.09
N GLU A 797 -12.84 -16.80 45.59
CA GLU A 797 -13.98 -16.37 46.42
C GLU A 797 -13.52 -15.83 47.79
N ASP A 798 -12.51 -16.44 48.40
CA ASP A 798 -11.97 -16.01 49.70
C ASP A 798 -11.21 -14.67 49.65
N ASN A 799 -10.60 -14.32 48.51
CA ASN A 799 -9.63 -13.21 48.41
C ASN A 799 -10.11 -12.02 47.54
N LEU A 800 -11.08 -12.19 46.65
CA LEU A 800 -11.52 -11.13 45.74
C LEU A 800 -12.75 -10.35 46.26
N ARG A 801 -12.85 -9.07 45.89
CA ARG A 801 -13.93 -8.18 46.37
C ARG A 801 -15.27 -8.47 45.66
N TYR A 802 -16.29 -8.82 46.43
CA TYR A 802 -17.67 -9.10 45.97
C TYR A 802 -18.36 -8.04 45.07
N LYS A 803 -17.85 -6.79 44.96
CA LYS A 803 -18.48 -5.78 44.09
C LYS A 803 -18.40 -6.13 42.60
N TYR A 804 -17.27 -6.69 42.16
CA TYR A 804 -17.01 -6.99 40.74
C TYR A 804 -16.93 -8.49 40.44
N PHE A 805 -16.83 -9.33 41.47
CA PHE A 805 -16.70 -10.79 41.38
C PHE A 805 -17.92 -11.49 42.00
N TRP A 806 -18.41 -12.57 41.39
CA TRP A 806 -19.42 -13.45 41.99
C TRP A 806 -19.24 -14.92 41.61
N ARG A 807 -19.72 -15.84 42.45
CA ARG A 807 -19.81 -17.28 42.18
C ARG A 807 -21.27 -17.71 41.91
N PRO A 808 -21.58 -18.47 40.84
CA PRO A 808 -22.93 -18.99 40.62
C PRO A 808 -23.25 -20.16 41.56
N LYS A 809 -24.33 -20.04 42.35
CA LYS A 809 -24.74 -21.07 43.35
C LYS A 809 -25.18 -22.44 42.81
N ARG A 810 -25.18 -22.64 41.48
CA ARG A 810 -25.69 -23.87 40.82
C ARG A 810 -24.78 -24.39 39.70
N VAL A 811 -23.58 -23.83 39.54
CA VAL A 811 -22.62 -24.23 38.49
C VAL A 811 -21.25 -24.39 39.14
N GLU A 812 -20.83 -25.63 39.32
CA GLU A 812 -19.49 -25.96 39.81
C GLU A 812 -18.42 -25.48 38.81
N LEU A 813 -17.23 -25.16 39.31
CA LEU A 813 -16.07 -24.70 38.51
C LEU A 813 -16.30 -23.45 37.63
N CYS A 814 -17.15 -22.50 38.05
CA CYS A 814 -17.32 -21.22 37.35
C CYS A 814 -17.28 -20.00 38.30
N PHE A 815 -16.79 -18.86 37.81
CA PHE A 815 -16.94 -17.54 38.44
C PHE A 815 -17.34 -16.50 37.40
N GLY A 816 -17.91 -15.38 37.84
CA GLY A 816 -18.30 -14.27 36.97
C GLY A 816 -17.67 -12.94 37.38
N ILE A 817 -17.45 -12.08 36.39
CA ILE A 817 -16.87 -10.74 36.56
C ILE A 817 -17.73 -9.68 35.86
N GLN A 818 -17.92 -8.54 36.54
CA GLN A 818 -18.59 -7.34 36.04
C GLN A 818 -17.56 -6.43 35.37
N HIS A 819 -17.27 -6.69 34.10
CA HIS A 819 -16.44 -5.80 33.28
C HIS A 819 -17.18 -4.51 32.93
N TYR A 820 -16.46 -3.51 32.39
CA TYR A 820 -17.07 -2.30 31.83
C TYR A 820 -18.17 -2.64 30.81
N ALA A 821 -17.88 -3.53 29.84
CA ALA A 821 -18.83 -3.98 28.82
C ALA A 821 -19.88 -5.00 29.31
N GLY A 822 -19.92 -5.32 30.62
CA GLY A 822 -20.98 -6.12 31.22
C GLY A 822 -20.52 -7.41 31.91
N LYS A 823 -21.49 -8.28 32.23
CA LYS A 823 -21.27 -9.52 32.99
C LYS A 823 -20.75 -10.65 32.11
N VAL A 824 -19.59 -11.19 32.47
CA VAL A 824 -18.97 -12.35 31.80
C VAL A 824 -18.83 -13.50 32.79
N LEU A 825 -19.18 -14.72 32.34
CA LEU A 825 -19.03 -15.95 33.13
C LEU A 825 -17.88 -16.79 32.58
N TYR A 826 -16.92 -17.12 33.43
CA TYR A 826 -15.72 -17.89 33.12
C TYR A 826 -15.80 -19.31 33.70
N SER A 827 -15.46 -20.30 32.89
CA SER A 827 -15.32 -21.71 33.28
C SER A 827 -13.86 -21.98 33.63
N VAL A 828 -13.59 -22.41 34.86
CA VAL A 828 -12.21 -22.55 35.38
C VAL A 828 -11.53 -23.86 34.93
N ASN A 829 -12.28 -24.80 34.36
CA ASN A 829 -11.76 -26.05 33.83
C ASN A 829 -10.53 -25.86 32.90
N GLY A 830 -9.37 -26.35 33.33
CA GLY A 830 -8.08 -26.25 32.67
C GLY A 830 -7.31 -24.94 32.91
N PHE A 831 -7.73 -24.06 33.83
CA PHE A 831 -7.06 -22.77 34.06
C PHE A 831 -5.62 -22.94 34.56
N LEU A 832 -5.37 -23.81 35.54
CA LEU A 832 -4.04 -23.99 36.09
C LEU A 832 -3.07 -24.57 35.05
N GLU A 833 -3.52 -25.56 34.27
CA GLU A 833 -2.75 -26.18 33.20
C GLU A 833 -2.42 -25.16 32.08
N LYS A 834 -3.42 -24.40 31.63
CA LYS A 834 -3.25 -23.32 30.65
C LYS A 834 -2.33 -22.20 31.13
N ASN A 835 -2.33 -21.88 32.42
CA ASN A 835 -1.42 -20.85 32.95
C ASN A 835 0.02 -21.37 33.13
N ARG A 836 0.20 -22.68 33.36
CA ARG A 836 1.52 -23.32 33.43
C ARG A 836 2.25 -23.26 32.07
N ASP A 837 1.59 -23.68 30.98
CA ASP A 837 2.09 -23.71 29.58
C ASP A 837 3.57 -24.15 29.44
N THR A 838 4.01 -25.10 30.27
CA THR A 838 5.41 -25.51 30.36
C THR A 838 5.78 -26.54 29.29
N LEU A 839 6.70 -26.19 28.39
CA LEU A 839 7.37 -27.13 27.51
C LEU A 839 8.49 -27.88 28.28
N PRO A 840 8.55 -29.22 28.26
CA PRO A 840 9.65 -29.96 28.90
C PRO A 840 11.02 -29.66 28.31
N ALA A 841 12.06 -29.79 29.14
CA ALA A 841 13.45 -29.56 28.72
C ALA A 841 13.89 -30.56 27.65
N ASP A 842 13.48 -31.83 27.76
CA ASP A 842 13.85 -32.91 26.83
C ASP A 842 13.38 -32.61 25.40
N VAL A 843 12.14 -32.15 25.24
CA VAL A 843 11.60 -31.69 23.95
C VAL A 843 12.37 -30.49 23.40
N VAL A 844 12.82 -29.56 24.25
CA VAL A 844 13.67 -28.43 23.83
C VAL A 844 15.05 -28.89 23.36
N VAL A 845 15.63 -29.93 23.98
CA VAL A 845 16.91 -30.51 23.57
C VAL A 845 16.79 -31.19 22.20
N VAL A 846 15.79 -32.07 22.01
CA VAL A 846 15.55 -32.74 20.72
C VAL A 846 15.24 -31.72 19.61
N LEU A 847 14.47 -30.67 19.88
CA LEU A 847 14.21 -29.63 18.88
C LEU A 847 15.45 -28.77 18.51
N ARG A 848 16.57 -28.89 19.25
CA ARG A 848 17.85 -28.26 18.89
C ARG A 848 18.77 -29.15 18.06
N THR A 849 18.58 -30.48 18.08
CA THR A 849 19.36 -31.42 17.24
C THR A 849 18.94 -31.37 15.76
N SER A 850 17.74 -30.85 15.49
CA SER A 850 17.16 -30.65 14.15
C SER A 850 18.13 -30.09 13.11
N GLU A 851 18.27 -30.76 11.97
CA GLU A 851 19.02 -30.27 10.79
C GLU A 851 18.38 -29.03 10.14
N ASN A 852 17.09 -28.78 10.40
CA ASN A 852 16.39 -27.59 9.90
C ASN A 852 16.87 -26.35 10.66
N LYS A 853 17.72 -25.54 10.00
CA LYS A 853 18.31 -24.32 10.55
C LYS A 853 17.30 -23.34 11.17
N LEU A 854 16.10 -23.23 10.58
CA LEU A 854 15.05 -22.38 11.14
C LEU A 854 14.58 -22.93 12.49
N LEU A 855 14.24 -24.22 12.54
CA LEU A 855 13.77 -24.87 13.76
C LEU A 855 14.83 -24.81 14.88
N GLN A 856 16.09 -25.09 14.56
CA GLN A 856 17.20 -24.92 15.50
C GLN A 856 17.31 -23.47 16.02
N GLN A 857 17.14 -22.46 15.16
CA GLN A 857 17.12 -21.05 15.57
C GLN A 857 15.95 -20.74 16.51
N LEU A 858 14.77 -21.32 16.27
CA LEU A 858 13.58 -21.14 17.12
C LEU A 858 13.84 -21.59 18.56
N PHE A 859 14.51 -22.72 18.79
CA PHE A 859 14.72 -23.30 20.12
C PHE A 859 16.09 -22.97 20.76
N SER A 860 17.03 -22.42 19.98
CA SER A 860 18.31 -21.88 20.48
C SER A 860 18.21 -20.41 20.92
N SER A 861 17.22 -19.66 20.42
CA SER A 861 16.98 -18.28 20.83
C SER A 861 16.19 -18.23 22.16
N PRO A 862 16.59 -17.39 23.14
CA PRO A 862 15.84 -17.23 24.38
C PRO A 862 14.52 -16.49 24.13
N LEU A 863 13.58 -16.67 25.06
CA LEU A 863 12.35 -15.87 25.09
C LEU A 863 12.57 -14.57 25.86
N THR A 864 11.88 -13.52 25.45
CA THR A 864 11.78 -12.23 26.14
C THR A 864 10.87 -12.34 27.37
N LYS A 865 10.85 -11.30 28.22
CA LYS A 865 9.91 -11.21 29.35
C LYS A 865 8.43 -11.17 28.93
N THR A 866 8.11 -10.93 27.67
CA THR A 866 6.75 -10.99 27.09
C THR A 866 6.42 -12.35 26.48
N GLY A 867 7.35 -13.31 26.48
CA GLY A 867 7.17 -14.65 25.91
C GLY A 867 7.44 -14.76 24.40
N ASN A 868 7.86 -13.67 23.76
CA ASN A 868 8.21 -13.62 22.33
C ASN A 868 9.69 -13.99 22.09
N LEU A 869 10.06 -14.33 20.86
CA LEU A 869 11.43 -14.72 20.49
C LEU A 869 12.37 -13.50 20.50
N ALA A 870 13.51 -13.60 21.20
CA ALA A 870 14.49 -12.52 21.24
C ALA A 870 15.25 -12.36 19.90
N THR A 871 15.45 -11.12 19.46
CA THR A 871 16.27 -10.82 18.28
C THR A 871 17.77 -10.90 18.59
N SER A 872 18.57 -11.34 17.61
CA SER A 872 20.00 -11.66 17.82
C SER A 872 20.85 -10.48 18.34
N ARG A 873 20.44 -9.23 18.10
CA ARG A 873 21.09 -8.01 18.62
C ARG A 873 20.87 -7.78 20.13
N ALA A 874 19.90 -8.43 20.77
CA ALA A 874 19.57 -8.21 22.19
C ALA A 874 20.55 -8.88 23.18
N ARG A 875 21.57 -9.61 22.69
CA ARG A 875 22.52 -10.39 23.52
C ARG A 875 23.47 -9.58 24.42
N VAL A 876 23.44 -8.23 24.39
CA VAL A 876 24.45 -7.39 25.08
C VAL A 876 23.89 -6.54 26.23
N THR A 877 22.59 -6.27 26.29
CA THR A 877 22.02 -5.32 27.28
C THR A 877 21.24 -5.94 28.44
N ALA A 878 20.86 -7.22 28.37
CA ALA A 878 20.05 -7.87 29.41
C ALA A 878 20.84 -8.36 30.63
N ALA A 879 22.15 -8.59 30.50
CA ALA A 879 23.02 -9.13 31.55
C ALA A 879 23.75 -8.05 32.40
N SER A 880 23.71 -6.78 31.96
CA SER A 880 24.66 -5.75 32.44
C SER A 880 24.02 -4.61 33.26
N ARG A 881 22.81 -4.82 33.82
CA ARG A 881 22.10 -3.80 34.64
C ARG A 881 21.66 -4.30 36.02
N SER A 882 22.49 -5.11 36.67
CA SER A 882 22.35 -5.40 38.10
C SER A 882 23.63 -6.00 38.69
N LEU A 883 24.59 -5.15 39.08
CA LEU A 883 25.64 -5.39 40.09
C LEU A 883 26.35 -4.05 40.39
N PRO A 884 26.75 -3.73 41.64
CA PRO A 884 27.50 -2.53 41.97
C PRO A 884 29.02 -2.69 41.69
N PRO A 885 29.78 -1.60 41.56
CA PRO A 885 31.20 -1.66 41.20
C PRO A 885 32.09 -2.01 42.40
N GLN A 886 32.96 -3.01 42.24
CA GLN A 886 34.17 -3.16 43.07
C GLN A 886 35.39 -3.50 42.21
N LEU A 887 36.57 -3.12 42.74
CA LEU A 887 37.86 -3.12 42.07
C LEU A 887 38.38 -4.53 41.79
N GLY A 888 39.11 -4.70 40.68
CA GLY A 888 39.85 -5.93 40.38
C GLY A 888 40.63 -5.85 39.06
N SER A 889 41.92 -5.50 39.15
CA SER A 889 42.83 -5.52 38.00
C SER A 889 43.28 -6.95 37.69
N GLY A 890 43.12 -7.40 36.44
CA GLY A 890 43.65 -8.71 36.00
C GLY A 890 43.41 -9.00 34.52
N ARG A 891 44.45 -8.89 33.69
CA ARG A 891 44.47 -9.47 32.33
C ARG A 891 44.48 -10.99 32.44
N HIS A 892 43.68 -11.71 31.65
CA HIS A 892 44.11 -12.98 31.05
C HIS A 892 43.30 -13.35 29.79
N LYS A 893 43.81 -14.36 29.06
CA LYS A 893 43.55 -14.63 27.63
C LYS A 893 42.15 -15.20 27.36
N VAL A 894 41.68 -14.97 26.14
CA VAL A 894 40.55 -15.70 25.54
C VAL A 894 41.05 -17.08 25.11
N ASP A 895 40.68 -18.13 25.84
CA ASP A 895 40.80 -19.51 25.35
C ASP A 895 39.45 -20.00 24.79
N THR A 896 39.48 -20.50 23.56
CA THR A 896 38.28 -20.75 22.76
C THR A 896 37.75 -22.17 22.99
N MET A 897 37.43 -22.53 24.25
CA MET A 897 37.03 -23.90 24.58
C MET A 897 36.03 -24.06 25.76
N GLU A 898 35.08 -23.14 25.92
CA GLU A 898 33.90 -23.34 26.78
C GLU A 898 32.59 -23.21 25.97
N MET A 899 32.18 -24.29 25.31
CA MET A 899 30.84 -24.39 24.70
C MET A 899 30.13 -25.71 25.02
N MET A 900 30.52 -26.34 26.14
CA MET A 900 29.84 -27.47 26.77
C MET A 900 29.88 -27.29 28.30
N ARG A 901 28.84 -26.68 28.87
CA ARG A 901 28.50 -26.77 30.31
C ARG A 901 27.00 -27.02 30.50
N HIS A 902 26.67 -27.56 31.67
CA HIS A 902 25.51 -28.43 31.93
C HIS A 902 24.13 -27.73 32.05
N PRO A 903 23.01 -28.49 32.08
CA PRO A 903 21.64 -27.95 32.08
C PRO A 903 21.18 -27.17 33.32
N GLU A 904 22.04 -26.95 34.31
CA GLU A 904 21.65 -26.45 35.63
C GLU A 904 21.11 -25.01 35.60
N GLU A 905 21.63 -24.14 34.74
CA GLU A 905 21.18 -22.73 34.64
C GLU A 905 19.76 -22.56 34.11
N THR A 906 19.19 -23.59 33.45
CA THR A 906 17.79 -23.55 32.99
C THR A 906 16.76 -23.83 34.10
N THR A 907 17.21 -24.39 35.23
CA THR A 907 16.30 -24.80 36.32
C THR A 907 15.99 -23.67 37.32
N ASN A 908 16.86 -22.66 37.42
CA ASN A 908 16.74 -21.56 38.39
C ASN A 908 16.05 -20.28 37.87
N MET A 909 15.65 -20.23 36.59
CA MET A 909 14.65 -19.24 36.18
C MET A 909 13.30 -19.63 36.79
N ARG A 910 12.81 -18.83 37.76
CA ARG A 910 11.43 -18.93 38.29
C ARG A 910 10.45 -19.13 37.13
N ARG A 911 9.85 -20.32 37.01
CA ARG A 911 9.01 -20.73 35.88
C ARG A 911 7.96 -19.65 35.60
N GLN A 912 8.12 -18.93 34.49
CA GLN A 912 7.20 -17.86 34.09
C GLN A 912 5.97 -18.48 33.44
N THR A 913 4.82 -18.15 34.03
CA THR A 913 3.47 -18.55 33.62
C THR A 913 2.93 -17.65 32.51
N VAL A 914 1.84 -18.06 31.87
CA VAL A 914 1.16 -17.26 30.85
C VAL A 914 0.66 -15.92 31.44
N ALA A 915 0.09 -15.91 32.64
CA ALA A 915 -0.34 -14.68 33.31
C ALA A 915 0.86 -13.75 33.65
N SER A 916 2.02 -14.30 34.00
CA SER A 916 3.26 -13.52 34.15
C SER A 916 3.70 -12.89 32.82
N TYR A 917 3.73 -13.65 31.72
CA TYR A 917 4.04 -13.11 30.38
C TYR A 917 3.02 -12.05 29.94
N PHE A 918 1.72 -12.33 30.10
CA PHE A 918 0.60 -11.44 29.81
C PHE A 918 0.76 -10.08 30.49
N ARG A 919 1.07 -10.09 31.79
CA ARG A 919 1.26 -8.86 32.57
C ARG A 919 2.44 -8.03 32.07
N TYR A 920 3.55 -8.67 31.65
CA TYR A 920 4.67 -7.96 31.02
C TYR A 920 4.32 -7.44 29.62
N SER A 921 3.55 -8.19 28.83
CA SER A 921 3.06 -7.77 27.51
C SER A 921 2.17 -6.53 27.60
N LEU A 922 1.26 -6.45 28.57
CA LEU A 922 0.44 -5.26 28.81
C LEU A 922 1.31 -4.04 29.21
N MET A 923 2.30 -4.23 30.09
CA MET A 923 3.17 -3.12 30.50
C MET A 923 4.05 -2.62 29.35
N ASP A 924 4.58 -3.51 28.49
CA ASP A 924 5.33 -3.13 27.29
C ASP A 924 4.44 -2.36 26.30
N LEU A 925 3.23 -2.86 26.04
CA LEU A 925 2.24 -2.20 25.17
C LEU A 925 1.89 -0.79 25.67
N LEU A 926 1.49 -0.65 26.93
CA LEU A 926 1.17 0.64 27.53
C LEU A 926 2.36 1.60 27.49
N SER A 927 3.59 1.11 27.75
CA SER A 927 4.79 1.95 27.70
C SER A 927 5.04 2.54 26.30
N LYS A 928 4.65 1.84 25.22
CA LYS A 928 4.74 2.35 23.85
C LYS A 928 3.61 3.32 23.48
N MET A 929 2.41 3.11 24.02
CA MET A 929 1.27 4.02 23.82
C MET A 929 1.49 5.39 24.46
N VAL A 930 2.08 5.42 25.67
CA VAL A 930 2.33 6.66 26.44
C VAL A 930 3.37 7.60 25.80
N VAL A 931 4.21 7.10 24.88
CA VAL A 931 5.21 7.93 24.17
C VAL A 931 4.56 8.91 23.18
N GLY A 932 3.46 8.48 22.54
CA GLY A 932 2.80 9.25 21.49
C GLY A 932 1.54 9.98 21.95
N GLN A 933 1.19 11.08 21.29
CA GLN A 933 -0.10 11.74 21.49
C GLN A 933 -1.25 10.82 21.01
N PRO A 934 -2.25 10.50 21.84
CA PRO A 934 -3.30 9.55 21.48
C PRO A 934 -4.40 10.17 20.63
N HIS A 935 -4.85 9.41 19.62
CA HIS A 935 -6.02 9.65 18.78
C HIS A 935 -6.93 8.43 18.90
N PHE A 936 -8.22 8.60 19.20
CA PHE A 936 -9.12 7.48 19.49
C PHE A 936 -10.14 7.23 18.37
N VAL A 937 -10.27 5.96 18.00
CA VAL A 937 -11.32 5.45 17.10
C VAL A 937 -12.18 4.44 17.87
N ARG A 938 -13.48 4.68 17.90
CA ARG A 938 -14.50 3.87 18.58
C ARG A 938 -15.33 3.12 17.55
N CYS A 939 -15.00 1.85 17.33
CA CYS A 939 -15.70 0.95 16.44
C CYS A 939 -16.95 0.38 17.12
N ILE A 940 -18.11 0.53 16.49
CA ILE A 940 -19.42 0.11 16.99
C ILE A 940 -20.05 -0.93 16.06
N LYS A 941 -20.60 -1.99 16.63
CA LYS A 941 -21.23 -3.11 15.90
C LYS A 941 -22.75 -2.88 15.83
N PRO A 942 -23.36 -2.64 14.65
CA PRO A 942 -24.78 -2.26 14.58
C PRO A 942 -25.74 -3.43 14.80
N ASN A 943 -25.33 -4.68 14.55
CA ASN A 943 -26.12 -5.88 14.83
C ASN A 943 -25.22 -7.12 15.01
N ASP A 944 -25.73 -8.15 15.68
CA ASP A 944 -25.02 -9.42 15.90
C ASP A 944 -25.08 -10.39 14.72
N ASP A 945 -26.12 -10.28 13.90
CA ASP A 945 -26.42 -11.19 12.79
C ASP A 945 -25.53 -10.96 11.55
N ARG A 946 -24.58 -10.02 11.64
CA ARG A 946 -23.63 -9.61 10.59
C ARG A 946 -24.30 -9.15 9.28
N GLN A 947 -25.52 -8.61 9.37
CA GLN A 947 -26.30 -8.14 8.22
C GLN A 947 -25.97 -6.69 7.90
N ALA A 948 -25.70 -6.39 6.63
CA ALA A 948 -25.61 -5.01 6.15
C ALA A 948 -26.97 -4.30 6.25
N LEU A 949 -26.95 -2.97 6.35
CA LEU A 949 -28.15 -2.11 6.40
C LEU A 949 -29.12 -2.42 7.57
N ARG A 950 -28.64 -3.05 8.66
CA ARG A 950 -29.46 -3.35 9.84
C ARG A 950 -28.88 -2.74 11.11
N PHE A 951 -29.62 -1.83 11.71
CA PHE A 951 -29.29 -1.15 12.96
C PHE A 951 -30.16 -1.69 14.11
N CYS A 952 -29.56 -2.30 15.12
CA CYS A 952 -30.25 -2.75 16.34
C CYS A 952 -30.07 -1.70 17.44
N LYS A 953 -31.15 -0.95 17.73
CA LYS A 953 -31.14 0.17 18.67
C LYS A 953 -30.56 -0.26 20.02
N GLU A 954 -31.02 -1.38 20.56
CA GLU A 954 -30.66 -1.90 21.89
C GLU A 954 -29.17 -2.25 21.98
N ARG A 955 -28.60 -2.82 20.91
CA ARG A 955 -27.17 -3.17 20.88
C ARG A 955 -26.28 -1.95 20.72
N VAL A 956 -26.66 -0.97 19.91
CA VAL A 956 -25.89 0.27 19.81
C VAL A 956 -25.99 1.07 21.11
N THR A 957 -27.19 1.17 21.72
CA THR A 957 -27.43 1.76 23.05
C THR A 957 -26.46 1.20 24.10
N ALA A 958 -26.41 -0.14 24.24
CA ALA A 958 -25.53 -0.79 25.20
C ALA A 958 -24.05 -0.42 25.00
N GLN A 959 -23.59 -0.39 23.74
CA GLN A 959 -22.21 -0.02 23.39
C GLN A 959 -21.90 1.45 23.71
N LEU A 960 -22.80 2.38 23.41
CA LEU A 960 -22.60 3.80 23.72
C LEU A 960 -22.48 4.06 25.23
N ARG A 961 -23.28 3.37 26.05
CA ARG A 961 -23.20 3.42 27.53
C ARG A 961 -21.85 2.95 28.03
N TYR A 962 -21.48 1.69 27.79
CA TYR A 962 -20.26 1.15 28.41
C TYR A 962 -18.97 1.77 27.84
N THR A 963 -18.99 2.32 26.62
CA THR A 963 -17.83 3.05 26.07
C THR A 963 -17.71 4.49 26.60
N GLY A 964 -18.73 5.01 27.27
CA GLY A 964 -18.77 6.35 27.85
C GLY A 964 -18.95 7.47 26.82
N ILE A 965 -19.69 7.22 25.72
CA ILE A 965 -19.78 8.19 24.62
C ILE A 965 -20.58 9.44 25.02
N LEU A 966 -21.63 9.31 25.82
CA LEU A 966 -22.44 10.46 26.25
C LEU A 966 -21.60 11.43 27.10
N GLU A 967 -20.84 10.88 28.03
CA GLU A 967 -19.89 11.57 28.91
C GLU A 967 -18.74 12.18 28.09
N THR A 968 -18.26 11.44 27.07
CA THR A 968 -17.24 11.92 26.12
C THR A 968 -17.73 13.13 25.31
N VAL A 969 -18.96 13.11 24.81
CA VAL A 969 -19.56 14.28 24.12
C VAL A 969 -19.69 15.45 25.09
N ASN A 970 -20.13 15.20 26.32
CA ASN A 970 -20.29 16.24 27.34
C ASN A 970 -18.96 16.94 27.68
N ILE A 971 -17.89 16.18 27.95
CA ILE A 971 -16.57 16.77 28.24
C ILE A 971 -15.95 17.45 27.02
N ARG A 972 -16.20 16.98 25.79
CA ARG A 972 -15.71 17.67 24.58
C ARG A 972 -16.51 18.94 24.23
N ARG A 973 -17.79 19.01 24.57
CA ARG A 973 -18.61 20.23 24.46
C ARG A 973 -18.17 21.30 25.45
N GLN A 974 -18.00 20.92 26.72
CA GLN A 974 -17.71 21.86 27.81
C GLN A 974 -16.22 22.17 27.97
N GLY A 975 -15.35 21.17 27.87
CA GLY A 975 -13.91 21.26 28.09
C GLY A 975 -13.07 21.77 26.90
N TYR A 976 -11.77 21.85 27.14
CA TYR A 976 -10.69 22.31 26.26
C TYR A 976 -9.69 21.18 26.03
N SER A 977 -9.81 20.48 24.91
CA SER A 977 -8.96 19.31 24.61
C SER A 977 -7.50 19.68 24.31
N HIS A 978 -7.25 20.89 23.81
CA HIS A 978 -5.91 21.35 23.43
C HIS A 978 -5.36 22.34 24.47
N ARG A 979 -4.11 22.11 24.89
CA ARG A 979 -3.49 22.76 26.05
C ARG A 979 -2.03 23.02 25.71
N VAL A 980 -1.65 24.27 25.47
CA VAL A 980 -0.33 24.65 24.93
C VAL A 980 0.34 25.64 25.87
N LEU A 981 1.62 25.42 26.22
CA LEU A 981 2.38 26.37 27.04
C LEU A 981 2.47 27.74 26.36
N PHE A 982 2.48 28.84 27.12
CA PHE A 982 2.59 30.19 26.52
C PHE A 982 3.83 30.32 25.62
N GLU A 983 4.95 29.71 26.01
CA GLU A 983 6.17 29.64 25.20
C GLU A 983 5.96 28.90 23.87
N GLU A 984 5.49 27.65 23.90
CA GLU A 984 5.20 26.86 22.69
C GLU A 984 4.19 27.57 21.78
N PHE A 985 3.17 28.22 22.38
CA PHE A 985 2.12 28.93 21.66
C PHE A 985 2.63 30.19 20.95
N VAL A 986 3.35 31.06 21.67
CA VAL A 986 3.89 32.30 21.11
C VAL A 986 4.95 32.00 20.05
N ASN A 987 5.91 31.10 20.33
CA ASN A 987 6.96 30.73 19.38
C ASN A 987 6.39 30.18 18.05
N ARG A 988 5.25 29.49 18.10
CA ARG A 988 4.57 28.93 16.92
C ARG A 988 3.70 29.93 16.17
N TYR A 989 2.94 30.77 16.88
CA TYR A 989 1.87 31.58 16.29
C TYR A 989 2.14 33.09 16.26
N TYR A 990 3.31 33.58 16.69
CA TYR A 990 3.59 35.02 16.70
C TYR A 990 3.43 35.69 15.33
N TYR A 991 3.72 34.98 14.22
CA TYR A 991 3.53 35.46 12.85
C TYR A 991 2.11 35.93 12.51
N LEU A 992 1.10 35.53 13.30
CA LEU A 992 -0.30 35.93 13.10
C LEU A 992 -0.58 37.35 13.60
N ALA A 993 0.14 37.80 14.64
CA ALA A 993 -0.04 39.11 15.26
C ALA A 993 1.14 40.07 15.07
N PHE A 994 2.36 39.54 14.98
CA PHE A 994 3.62 40.26 14.97
C PHE A 994 4.36 40.11 13.62
N ARG A 995 5.35 40.97 13.38
CA ARG A 995 6.15 40.92 12.14
C ARG A 995 7.16 39.78 12.22
N ALA A 996 7.39 39.06 11.11
CA ALA A 996 8.27 37.89 11.08
C ALA A 996 9.73 38.12 11.52
N HIS A 997 10.22 39.38 11.54
CA HIS A 997 11.55 39.75 12.02
C HIS A 997 11.57 40.26 13.47
N GLN A 998 10.43 40.22 14.17
CA GLN A 998 10.25 40.65 15.55
C GLN A 998 9.63 39.49 16.33
N MET A 999 10.48 38.62 16.88
CA MET A 999 10.00 37.60 17.82
C MET A 999 9.61 38.29 19.15
N PRO A 1000 8.35 38.19 19.59
CA PRO A 1000 7.92 38.74 20.86
C PRO A 1000 8.38 37.85 22.02
N ASN A 1001 8.46 38.43 23.22
CA ASN A 1001 8.73 37.66 24.44
C ASN A 1001 7.61 36.63 24.69
N THR A 1002 7.97 35.48 25.26
CA THR A 1002 7.10 34.30 25.49
C THR A 1002 6.13 34.47 26.67
N SER A 1003 5.46 35.63 26.74
CA SER A 1003 4.58 36.03 27.85
C SER A 1003 3.09 35.76 27.58
N LYS A 1004 2.29 35.79 28.65
CA LYS A 1004 0.84 35.58 28.61
C LYS A 1004 0.13 36.65 27.77
N GLU A 1005 0.61 37.88 27.81
CA GLU A 1005 0.04 39.04 27.11
C GLU A 1005 0.22 38.89 25.59
N ASN A 1006 1.38 38.39 25.14
CA ASN A 1006 1.64 38.15 23.72
C ASN A 1006 0.84 36.94 23.20
N ALA A 1007 0.56 35.94 24.04
CA ALA A 1007 -0.38 34.87 23.71
C ALA A 1007 -1.81 35.42 23.51
N VAL A 1008 -2.28 36.32 24.38
CA VAL A 1008 -3.58 37.00 24.23
C VAL A 1008 -3.64 37.83 22.95
N ALA A 1009 -2.61 38.63 22.66
CA ALA A 1009 -2.55 39.43 21.43
C ALA A 1009 -2.65 38.57 20.15
N ILE A 1010 -2.12 37.34 20.17
CA ILE A 1010 -2.28 36.37 19.09
C ILE A 1010 -3.73 35.86 19.01
N LEU A 1011 -4.34 35.48 20.13
CA LEU A 1011 -5.71 34.94 20.19
C LEU A 1011 -6.75 35.97 19.73
N GLU A 1012 -6.66 37.21 20.22
CA GLU A 1012 -7.52 38.32 19.83
C GLU A 1012 -7.37 38.66 18.34
N ARG A 1013 -6.13 38.72 17.84
CA ARG A 1013 -5.86 39.03 16.44
C ARG A 1013 -6.25 37.92 15.48
N ALA A 1014 -6.21 36.67 15.93
CA ALA A 1014 -6.77 35.51 15.25
C ALA A 1014 -8.31 35.42 15.33
N LYS A 1015 -8.95 36.31 16.12
CA LYS A 1015 -10.40 36.35 16.38
C LYS A 1015 -10.96 35.01 16.87
N LEU A 1016 -10.28 34.41 17.84
CA LEU A 1016 -10.80 33.22 18.52
C LEU A 1016 -11.72 33.64 19.67
N GLU A 1017 -12.83 32.92 19.80
CA GLU A 1017 -13.79 33.03 20.92
C GLU A 1017 -13.65 31.79 21.83
N ASN A 1018 -14.31 31.75 22.99
CA ASN A 1018 -14.40 30.54 23.83
C ASN A 1018 -13.07 29.84 24.15
N TRP A 1019 -11.98 30.58 24.37
CA TRP A 1019 -10.69 30.09 24.91
C TRP A 1019 -10.51 30.53 26.37
N VAL A 1020 -9.61 29.87 27.10
CA VAL A 1020 -9.27 30.23 28.49
C VAL A 1020 -7.76 30.25 28.67
N LEU A 1021 -7.27 31.07 29.60
CA LEU A 1021 -5.87 31.11 30.01
C LEU A 1021 -5.74 30.48 31.40
N GLY A 1022 -4.87 29.50 31.54
CA GLY A 1022 -4.42 29.02 32.83
C GLY A 1022 -3.36 29.93 33.47
N LYS A 1023 -2.58 29.32 34.35
CA LYS A 1023 -1.38 29.88 34.99
C LYS A 1023 -0.17 29.85 34.05
N THR A 1024 -0.05 28.81 33.23
CA THR A 1024 1.11 28.55 32.35
C THR A 1024 0.73 28.23 30.89
N LYS A 1025 -0.56 27.96 30.62
CA LYS A 1025 -1.05 27.44 29.32
C LYS A 1025 -2.22 28.23 28.74
N VAL A 1026 -2.32 28.21 27.42
CA VAL A 1026 -3.53 28.52 26.66
C VAL A 1026 -4.37 27.25 26.54
N PHE A 1027 -5.65 27.35 26.89
CA PHE A 1027 -6.64 26.29 26.76
C PHE A 1027 -7.56 26.57 25.57
N LEU A 1028 -7.63 25.60 24.67
CA LEU A 1028 -8.24 25.72 23.35
C LEU A 1028 -9.23 24.58 23.11
N LYS A 1029 -10.35 24.93 22.46
CA LYS A 1029 -11.27 23.97 21.87
C LYS A 1029 -10.59 23.27 20.70
N TYR A 1030 -11.04 22.06 20.37
CA TYR A 1030 -10.45 21.22 19.31
C TYR A 1030 -10.37 21.93 17.95
N TYR A 1031 -11.36 22.75 17.61
CA TYR A 1031 -11.41 23.53 16.36
C TYR A 1031 -10.48 24.77 16.33
N HIS A 1032 -10.02 25.29 17.48
CA HIS A 1032 -9.14 26.47 17.50
C HIS A 1032 -7.76 26.21 16.91
N VAL A 1033 -7.19 25.03 17.20
CA VAL A 1033 -5.85 24.66 16.70
C VAL A 1033 -5.87 24.53 15.18
N GLU A 1034 -6.98 24.06 14.62
CA GLU A 1034 -7.23 24.02 13.18
C GLU A 1034 -7.28 25.44 12.59
N GLN A 1035 -8.11 26.33 13.17
CA GLN A 1035 -8.21 27.74 12.74
C GLN A 1035 -6.86 28.47 12.78
N LEU A 1036 -6.07 28.30 13.85
CA LEU A 1036 -4.72 28.87 13.97
C LEU A 1036 -3.74 28.30 12.93
N ASN A 1037 -3.78 26.99 12.68
CA ASN A 1037 -2.92 26.35 11.68
C ASN A 1037 -3.28 26.81 10.25
N LEU A 1038 -4.54 27.15 9.97
CA LEU A 1038 -4.97 27.70 8.67
C LEU A 1038 -4.44 29.11 8.45
N LEU A 1039 -4.61 30.01 9.44
CA LEU A 1039 -4.02 31.35 9.40
C LEU A 1039 -2.49 31.28 9.24
N LEU A 1040 -1.84 30.32 9.91
CA LEU A 1040 -0.40 30.11 9.79
C LEU A 1040 0.01 29.62 8.38
N ARG A 1041 -0.80 28.75 7.75
CA ARG A 1041 -0.58 28.31 6.35
C ARG A 1041 -0.66 29.46 5.35
N GLU A 1042 -1.58 30.42 5.52
CA GLU A 1042 -1.64 31.62 4.67
C GLU A 1042 -0.38 32.48 4.77
N VAL A 1043 0.20 32.61 5.96
CA VAL A 1043 1.48 33.31 6.16
C VAL A 1043 2.63 32.52 5.54
N ILE A 1044 2.67 31.19 5.73
CA ILE A 1044 3.69 30.31 5.12
C ILE A 1044 3.60 30.29 3.59
N ALA A 1045 2.40 30.43 3.00
CA ALA A 1045 2.23 30.51 1.55
C ALA A 1045 3.04 31.67 0.91
N ARG A 1046 3.30 32.75 1.66
CA ARG A 1046 4.16 33.86 1.22
C ARG A 1046 5.62 33.44 1.01
N VAL A 1047 6.08 32.38 1.68
CA VAL A 1047 7.42 31.77 1.46
C VAL A 1047 7.53 31.15 0.07
N VAL A 1048 6.41 30.72 -0.55
CA VAL A 1048 6.41 30.19 -1.93
C VAL A 1048 6.87 31.26 -2.92
N VAL A 1049 6.55 32.53 -2.69
CA VAL A 1049 7.02 33.66 -3.51
C VAL A 1049 8.54 33.77 -3.43
N LEU A 1050 9.11 33.75 -2.22
CA LEU A 1050 10.57 33.77 -1.99
C LEU A 1050 11.26 32.57 -2.68
N GLN A 1051 10.66 31.37 -2.55
CA GLN A 1051 11.15 30.18 -3.24
C GLN A 1051 11.08 30.32 -4.77
N ALA A 1052 10.05 30.95 -5.33
CA ALA A 1052 9.90 31.17 -6.77
C ALA A 1052 11.01 32.09 -7.31
N TYR A 1053 11.29 33.22 -6.64
CA TYR A 1053 12.41 34.10 -7.00
C TYR A 1053 13.75 33.38 -6.91
N THR A 1054 13.98 32.59 -5.85
CA THR A 1054 15.22 31.84 -5.64
C THR A 1054 15.41 30.74 -6.70
N LYS A 1055 14.36 29.97 -6.99
CA LYS A 1055 14.34 28.94 -8.06
C LYS A 1055 14.55 29.57 -9.44
N GLY A 1056 13.90 30.71 -9.72
CA GLY A 1056 14.09 31.48 -10.95
C GLY A 1056 15.53 31.97 -11.13
N TRP A 1057 16.14 32.52 -10.09
CA TRP A 1057 17.55 32.96 -10.11
C TRP A 1057 18.52 31.79 -10.32
N LEU A 1058 18.34 30.68 -9.59
CA LEU A 1058 19.13 29.46 -9.77
C LEU A 1058 18.95 28.85 -11.17
N GLY A 1059 17.72 28.83 -11.68
CA GLY A 1059 17.39 28.36 -13.04
C GLY A 1059 18.06 29.21 -14.11
N ALA A 1060 17.93 30.54 -14.04
CA ALA A 1060 18.59 31.47 -14.96
C ALA A 1060 20.13 31.40 -14.90
N ARG A 1061 20.70 31.12 -13.72
CA ARG A 1061 22.15 30.90 -13.55
C ARG A 1061 22.60 29.56 -14.16
N ARG A 1062 21.82 28.48 -13.98
CA ARG A 1062 22.10 27.16 -14.60
C ARG A 1062 21.96 27.24 -16.12
N TYR A 1063 20.89 27.86 -16.62
CA TYR A 1063 20.63 28.03 -18.06
C TYR A 1063 21.74 28.83 -18.76
N ARG A 1064 22.23 29.93 -18.16
CA ARG A 1064 23.35 30.70 -18.75
C ARG A 1064 24.61 29.84 -18.95
N ARG A 1065 25.05 29.14 -17.90
CA ARG A 1065 26.21 28.21 -17.96
C ARG A 1065 26.03 27.13 -19.03
N GLU A 1066 24.83 26.58 -19.13
CA GLU A 1066 24.51 25.51 -20.08
C GLU A 1066 24.41 26.04 -21.53
N LYS A 1067 23.89 27.25 -21.73
CA LYS A 1067 23.87 27.95 -23.00
C LYS A 1067 25.29 28.28 -23.49
N GLU A 1068 26.15 28.78 -22.62
CA GLU A 1068 27.58 29.04 -22.91
C GLU A 1068 28.29 27.75 -23.37
N LYS A 1069 28.13 26.64 -22.63
CA LYS A 1069 28.66 25.32 -23.01
C LYS A 1069 28.16 24.87 -24.38
N ARG A 1070 26.85 24.96 -24.63
CA ARG A 1070 26.25 24.56 -25.92
C ARG A 1070 26.69 25.44 -27.08
N GLN A 1071 26.81 26.75 -26.87
CA GLN A 1071 27.33 27.67 -27.89
C GLN A 1071 28.79 27.37 -28.22
N HIS A 1072 29.63 27.14 -27.22
CA HIS A 1072 31.02 26.75 -27.43
C HIS A 1072 31.13 25.41 -28.19
N GLY A 1073 30.41 24.38 -27.74
CA GLY A 1073 30.36 23.08 -28.42
C GLY A 1073 29.83 23.17 -29.86
N ALA A 1074 28.79 23.97 -30.11
CA ALA A 1074 28.26 24.21 -31.45
C ALA A 1074 29.29 24.88 -32.37
N VAL A 1075 30.05 25.86 -31.89
CA VAL A 1075 31.14 26.50 -32.67
C VAL A 1075 32.25 25.51 -33.01
N VAL A 1076 32.64 24.65 -32.07
CA VAL A 1076 33.63 23.57 -32.32
C VAL A 1076 33.12 22.59 -33.39
N ILE A 1077 31.88 22.12 -33.28
CA ILE A 1077 31.29 21.18 -34.26
C ILE A 1077 31.13 21.85 -35.64
N GLN A 1078 30.61 23.09 -35.69
CA GLN A 1078 30.42 23.82 -36.94
C GLN A 1078 31.74 24.14 -37.65
N SER A 1079 32.79 24.52 -36.91
CA SER A 1079 34.11 24.77 -37.49
C SER A 1079 34.76 23.49 -38.02
N ALA A 1080 34.65 22.37 -37.28
CA ALA A 1080 35.11 21.06 -37.73
C ALA A 1080 34.39 20.60 -38.99
N TRP A 1081 33.05 20.74 -39.05
CA TRP A 1081 32.24 20.39 -40.22
C TRP A 1081 32.57 21.25 -41.43
N ARG A 1082 32.59 22.59 -41.30
CA ARG A 1082 32.99 23.51 -42.38
C ARG A 1082 34.36 23.14 -42.94
N GLY A 1083 35.34 22.89 -42.07
CA GLY A 1083 36.67 22.45 -42.47
C GLY A 1083 36.67 21.09 -43.17
N HIS A 1084 35.79 20.15 -42.80
CA HIS A 1084 35.63 18.87 -43.48
C HIS A 1084 35.05 19.04 -44.89
N THR A 1085 33.97 19.82 -45.05
CA THR A 1085 33.36 20.13 -46.35
C THR A 1085 34.38 20.76 -47.30
N THR A 1086 35.08 21.81 -46.87
CA THR A 1086 36.10 22.47 -47.70
C THR A 1086 37.24 21.52 -48.12
N ARG A 1087 37.62 20.57 -47.27
CA ARG A 1087 38.62 19.54 -47.63
C ARG A 1087 38.08 18.52 -48.64
N GLN A 1088 36.80 18.15 -48.58
CA GLN A 1088 36.16 17.32 -49.60
C GLN A 1088 36.07 18.05 -50.94
N ASP A 1089 35.60 19.30 -50.95
CA ASP A 1089 35.48 20.13 -52.15
C ASP A 1089 36.84 20.31 -52.85
N LEU A 1090 37.91 20.55 -52.07
CA LEU A 1090 39.28 20.63 -52.58
C LEU A 1090 39.72 19.31 -53.21
N LYS A 1091 39.44 18.16 -52.57
CA LYS A 1091 39.79 16.83 -53.09
C LYS A 1091 39.05 16.53 -54.39
N GLN A 1092 37.78 16.86 -54.48
CA GLN A 1092 36.98 16.66 -55.69
C GLN A 1092 37.37 17.63 -56.81
N THR A 1093 37.77 18.86 -56.47
CA THR A 1093 38.31 19.83 -57.43
C THR A 1093 39.67 19.41 -57.98
N LYS A 1094 40.55 18.83 -57.14
CA LYS A 1094 41.80 18.21 -57.60
C LYS A 1094 41.53 17.05 -58.57
N LYS A 1095 40.66 16.10 -58.20
CA LYS A 1095 40.28 14.97 -59.05
C LYS A 1095 39.73 15.42 -60.41
N LYS A 1096 38.83 16.42 -60.43
CA LYS A 1096 38.31 17.01 -61.68
C LYS A 1096 39.40 17.67 -62.53
N ARG A 1097 40.42 18.28 -61.93
CA ARG A 1097 41.56 18.86 -62.66
C ARG A 1097 42.47 17.78 -63.24
N GLU A 1098 42.70 16.69 -62.51
CA GLU A 1098 43.45 15.51 -62.99
C GLU A 1098 42.70 14.83 -64.16
N GLU A 1099 41.39 14.59 -64.01
CA GLU A 1099 40.51 14.05 -65.07
C GLU A 1099 40.46 14.96 -66.31
N ALA A 1100 40.37 16.29 -66.12
CA ALA A 1100 40.40 17.25 -67.22
C ALA A 1100 41.76 17.29 -67.93
N ALA A 1101 42.88 17.20 -67.19
CA ALA A 1101 44.22 17.12 -67.77
C ALA A 1101 44.37 15.86 -68.64
N ILE A 1102 43.94 14.70 -68.14
CA ILE A 1102 43.91 13.43 -68.90
C ILE A 1102 43.02 13.58 -70.15
N CYS A 1103 41.84 14.20 -70.03
CA CYS A 1103 40.94 14.39 -71.16
C CYS A 1103 41.52 15.30 -72.26
N ILE A 1104 42.15 16.42 -71.87
CA ILE A 1104 42.85 17.34 -72.79
C ILE A 1104 44.02 16.62 -73.49
N GLN A 1105 44.81 15.84 -72.74
CA GLN A 1105 45.88 14.99 -73.29
C GLN A 1105 45.36 13.91 -74.26
N SER A 1106 44.07 13.56 -74.23
CA SER A 1106 43.44 12.54 -75.08
C SER A 1106 42.77 13.05 -76.36
N GLY A 1107 42.72 14.36 -76.60
CA GLY A 1107 42.44 14.96 -77.92
C GLY A 1107 41.00 14.86 -78.50
N LYS A 1108 39.98 14.44 -77.74
CA LYS A 1108 38.65 14.11 -78.30
C LYS A 1108 37.62 15.25 -78.44
N ALA A 1109 37.94 16.50 -78.07
CA ALA A 1109 36.91 17.54 -77.89
C ALA A 1109 36.42 18.27 -79.16
N LEU A 1110 36.99 18.02 -80.34
CA LEU A 1110 36.71 18.82 -81.56
C LEU A 1110 35.47 18.38 -82.38
N GLN A 1111 34.92 17.19 -82.16
CA GLN A 1111 33.88 16.63 -83.06
C GLN A 1111 32.43 16.98 -82.70
N THR A 1112 32.10 17.32 -81.45
CA THR A 1112 30.70 17.44 -81.00
C THR A 1112 30.04 18.79 -81.24
N TRP A 1113 30.80 19.84 -81.61
CA TRP A 1113 30.25 21.20 -81.74
C TRP A 1113 29.44 21.43 -83.04
N PHE A 1114 29.63 20.62 -84.09
CA PHE A 1114 29.07 20.90 -85.42
C PHE A 1114 27.60 20.47 -85.63
N GLN A 1115 27.02 19.64 -84.77
CA GLN A 1115 25.72 18.98 -85.05
C GLN A 1115 24.45 19.74 -84.58
N CYS A 1116 24.55 20.84 -83.84
CA CYS A 1116 23.39 21.50 -83.21
C CYS A 1116 22.78 22.71 -83.96
N SER A 1117 23.22 23.01 -85.20
CA SER A 1117 23.05 24.36 -85.78
C SER A 1117 21.90 24.57 -86.80
N GLN A 1118 20.90 23.68 -86.95
CA GLN A 1118 20.06 23.67 -88.18
C GLN A 1118 18.52 23.47 -88.09
N LYS A 1119 17.83 23.89 -87.01
CA LYS A 1119 16.35 24.12 -87.05
C LYS A 1119 15.95 25.40 -86.30
N SER A 1120 15.21 26.31 -86.96
CA SER A 1120 15.03 27.73 -86.58
C SER A 1120 13.62 28.31 -86.89
N GLN A 1121 13.35 29.55 -86.41
CA GLN A 1121 12.23 30.50 -86.71
C GLN A 1121 10.88 30.26 -85.97
N ALA A 1122 10.10 31.25 -85.48
CA ALA A 1122 10.19 32.72 -85.16
C ALA A 1122 8.88 33.12 -84.36
N PRO A 1123 8.38 34.38 -84.17
CA PRO A 1123 8.92 35.78 -84.21
C PRO A 1123 8.55 36.66 -82.94
N TYR A 1124 8.52 38.01 -83.06
CA TYR A 1124 8.05 39.11 -82.15
C TYR A 1124 8.75 39.31 -80.75
N CYS A 1125 9.47 40.41 -80.40
CA CYS A 1125 9.32 41.90 -80.45
C CYS A 1125 8.41 42.52 -79.34
N SER A 1126 8.68 43.70 -78.72
CA SER A 1126 9.90 44.54 -78.52
C SER A 1126 9.66 45.73 -77.54
N GLN A 1127 10.72 46.17 -76.82
CA GLN A 1127 11.07 47.50 -76.25
C GLN A 1127 10.07 48.48 -75.51
N VAL A 1128 10.37 48.71 -74.21
CA VAL A 1128 10.71 49.97 -73.45
C VAL A 1128 10.05 51.36 -73.73
N TYR A 1129 9.41 52.00 -72.70
CA TYR A 1129 9.74 53.31 -72.03
C TYR A 1129 8.56 54.03 -71.32
N GLN A 1130 8.82 54.63 -70.13
CA GLN A 1130 8.08 55.73 -69.42
C GLN A 1130 6.57 55.59 -69.10
N GLY A 1131 5.98 56.19 -68.03
CA GLY A 1131 6.52 56.94 -66.89
C GLY A 1131 5.43 57.73 -66.12
N PHE A 1132 5.59 57.93 -64.80
CA PHE A 1132 4.71 58.70 -63.86
C PHE A 1132 3.32 58.08 -63.58
N VAL A 1133 2.73 58.12 -62.37
CA VAL A 1133 2.67 59.16 -61.31
C VAL A 1133 3.05 58.62 -59.91
N SER A 1134 3.41 59.51 -58.97
CA SER A 1134 3.82 59.19 -57.58
C SER A 1134 2.96 59.87 -56.51
N VAL A 1135 2.73 59.18 -55.37
CA VAL A 1135 2.54 59.65 -53.97
C VAL A 1135 2.73 58.42 -53.07
N ALA A 1136 3.33 58.42 -51.86
CA ALA A 1136 4.49 59.14 -51.30
C ALA A 1136 4.92 58.43 -49.99
N GLY A 1137 6.20 58.54 -49.56
CA GLY A 1137 6.61 58.28 -48.17
C GLY A 1137 7.94 57.50 -48.02
N PRO A 1138 8.90 57.88 -47.13
CA PRO A 1138 10.32 57.59 -47.33
C PRO A 1138 10.83 56.36 -46.54
N VAL A 1139 11.52 55.37 -47.13
CA VAL A 1139 12.86 55.33 -47.77
C VAL A 1139 13.92 54.71 -46.85
N LEU A 1140 14.27 53.46 -47.17
CA LEU A 1140 15.51 52.78 -46.79
C LEU A 1140 16.71 53.35 -47.58
N LYS A 1141 17.90 53.43 -46.96
CA LYS A 1141 19.18 53.59 -47.67
C LYS A 1141 20.32 52.76 -47.05
N LEU A 1142 20.76 51.75 -47.79
CA LEU A 1142 22.20 51.48 -48.01
C LEU A 1142 22.74 52.54 -49.03
N PRO A 1143 24.05 52.81 -49.21
CA PRO A 1143 25.16 51.84 -49.13
C PRO A 1143 26.52 52.37 -48.59
N GLN A 1144 27.58 51.60 -48.87
CA GLN A 1144 29.00 51.68 -48.45
C GLN A 1144 29.79 52.95 -48.86
N ARG A 1145 30.90 53.24 -48.15
CA ARG A 1145 32.13 53.79 -48.76
C ARG A 1145 33.45 53.58 -47.98
N THR A 1146 34.33 52.74 -48.56
CA THR A 1146 35.82 52.89 -48.72
C THR A 1146 36.84 52.98 -47.55
N HIS A 1147 38.03 52.42 -47.81
CA HIS A 1147 39.20 52.24 -46.93
C HIS A 1147 40.17 53.44 -46.77
N ARG A 1148 40.92 53.47 -45.65
CA ARG A 1148 42.39 53.76 -45.46
C ARG A 1148 42.70 53.65 -43.94
N ARG A 1149 43.89 53.37 -43.39
CA ARG A 1149 45.14 52.66 -43.73
C ARG A 1149 45.96 52.63 -42.40
N ARG A 1150 46.46 51.45 -41.99
CA ARG A 1150 47.58 51.11 -41.06
C ARG A 1150 48.17 52.14 -40.05
N GLY A 1151 48.41 51.66 -38.81
CA GLY A 1151 49.38 52.20 -37.85
C GLY A 1151 49.88 51.14 -36.83
N GLN A 1152 51.17 50.82 -36.90
CA GLN A 1152 52.06 49.91 -36.14
C GLN A 1152 51.76 49.40 -34.69
N GLN A 1153 52.18 48.14 -34.46
CA GLN A 1153 52.70 47.53 -33.20
C GLN A 1153 54.12 48.06 -32.84
N PRO A 1154 54.81 47.67 -31.73
CA PRO A 1154 54.43 46.89 -30.54
C PRO A 1154 54.89 47.51 -29.18
N LYS A 1155 54.57 46.84 -28.06
CA LYS A 1155 55.59 46.40 -27.07
C LYS A 1155 55.05 45.29 -26.15
N LEU A 1156 55.83 44.23 -25.97
CA LEU A 1156 55.63 43.20 -24.94
C LEU A 1156 56.29 43.64 -23.62
N LEU A 1157 55.82 43.07 -22.51
CA LEU A 1157 56.73 42.41 -21.55
C LEU A 1157 55.98 41.32 -20.78
N ASN A 1158 56.66 40.19 -20.57
CA ASN A 1158 56.14 38.99 -19.91
C ASN A 1158 56.41 39.05 -18.40
N SER A 1159 55.67 38.25 -17.61
CA SER A 1159 56.33 37.20 -16.82
C SER A 1159 55.38 36.00 -16.61
N PRO A 1160 55.90 34.78 -16.39
CA PRO A 1160 55.09 33.56 -16.33
C PRO A 1160 55.04 32.94 -14.93
N GLU A 1161 53.87 32.49 -14.47
CA GLU A 1161 53.69 31.34 -13.56
C GLU A 1161 52.19 31.18 -13.25
N ASP A 1162 51.48 30.42 -14.09
CA ASP A 1162 50.20 29.77 -13.72
C ASP A 1162 49.90 28.60 -14.68
N SER A 1163 50.92 27.78 -14.89
CA SER A 1163 50.80 26.48 -15.54
C SER A 1163 50.61 25.43 -14.46
N LEU A 1164 49.43 24.77 -14.44
CA LEU A 1164 49.25 23.31 -14.25
C LEU A 1164 47.81 22.89 -13.89
N TYR A 1165 46.93 23.80 -13.46
CA TYR A 1165 45.63 23.41 -12.88
C TYR A 1165 44.49 23.10 -13.89
N TYR A 1166 44.71 23.23 -15.20
CA TYR A 1166 43.64 23.20 -16.22
C TYR A 1166 43.55 21.92 -17.09
N ASN A 1167 44.22 20.82 -16.71
CA ASN A 1167 44.38 19.64 -17.58
C ASN A 1167 43.96 18.25 -17.01
N GLN A 1168 43.19 18.18 -15.92
CA GLN A 1168 42.80 16.87 -15.32
C GLN A 1168 41.30 16.63 -15.00
N LEU A 1169 40.37 17.44 -15.54
CA LEU A 1169 38.92 17.26 -15.27
C LEU A 1169 38.01 17.12 -16.51
N ASN A 1170 38.55 16.67 -17.64
CA ASN A 1170 37.76 16.28 -18.82
C ASN A 1170 38.38 15.09 -19.58
N ARG A 1171 38.11 13.85 -19.14
CA ARG A 1171 37.96 12.71 -20.06
C ARG A 1171 36.82 11.80 -19.58
N THR A 1172 35.84 11.67 -20.47
CA THR A 1172 34.69 10.78 -20.39
C THR A 1172 35.09 9.30 -20.44
N LEU A 1173 34.29 8.45 -19.79
CA LEU A 1173 34.21 7.02 -20.07
C LEU A 1173 32.83 6.74 -20.66
N ASP A 1174 32.76 6.57 -21.98
CA ASP A 1174 31.76 5.70 -22.60
C ASP A 1174 32.28 4.26 -22.47
N TYR A 1175 31.40 3.30 -22.13
CA TYR A 1175 31.74 1.88 -22.22
C TYR A 1175 30.57 1.03 -22.70
N GLN A 1176 30.73 0.43 -23.87
CA GLN A 1176 30.01 -0.78 -24.26
C GLN A 1176 30.90 -2.00 -23.99
N GLY A 1177 30.28 -3.12 -23.59
CA GLY A 1177 30.70 -4.43 -24.13
C GLY A 1177 31.61 -5.33 -23.30
N SER A 1178 30.96 -6.20 -22.52
CA SER A 1178 31.22 -7.66 -22.47
C SER A 1178 32.43 -8.29 -21.71
N LYS A 1179 32.04 -9.25 -20.85
CA LYS A 1179 32.67 -10.57 -20.60
C LYS A 1179 34.04 -10.64 -19.87
N ARG A 1180 34.02 -10.93 -18.55
CA ARG A 1180 34.35 -12.28 -17.98
C ARG A 1180 34.23 -12.34 -16.43
N LYS A 1181 34.22 -13.57 -15.90
CA LYS A 1181 34.02 -13.96 -14.48
C LYS A 1181 35.27 -13.70 -13.59
N PRO A 1182 35.13 -13.65 -12.25
CA PRO A 1182 36.16 -13.14 -11.33
C PRO A 1182 37.15 -14.19 -10.80
N ARG A 1183 38.29 -13.73 -10.29
CA ARG A 1183 39.17 -14.48 -9.36
C ARG A 1183 39.57 -13.61 -8.15
N LYS A 1184 40.02 -14.30 -7.09
CA LYS A 1184 40.11 -13.88 -5.68
C LYS A 1184 41.33 -13.02 -5.32
N LEU A 1185 41.34 -12.60 -4.05
CA LEU A 1185 42.36 -11.91 -3.24
C LEU A 1185 42.46 -10.39 -3.47
N GLY A 1186 42.59 -9.57 -2.44
CA GLY A 1186 42.56 -9.86 -0.99
C GLY A 1186 42.78 -8.61 -0.13
N GLN A 1187 42.41 -8.70 1.16
CA GLN A 1187 42.78 -7.80 2.29
C GLN A 1187 43.01 -6.31 1.98
N ILE A 1188 42.05 -5.45 2.37
CA ILE A 1188 42.33 -4.04 2.63
C ILE A 1188 42.46 -3.85 4.14
N LYS A 1189 43.54 -3.15 4.54
CA LYS A 1189 43.88 -2.84 5.93
C LYS A 1189 42.93 -1.78 6.50
N VAL A 1190 42.72 -1.86 7.81
CA VAL A 1190 42.27 -0.71 8.63
C VAL A 1190 43.35 0.36 8.59
N LEU A 1191 42.95 1.63 8.56
CA LEU A 1191 43.82 2.77 8.84
C LEU A 1191 43.20 3.60 9.97
N ASP A 1192 44.07 4.02 10.89
CA ASP A 1192 43.76 4.70 12.15
C ASP A 1192 43.34 6.16 11.87
N GLY A 1193 42.39 6.75 12.59
CA GLY A 1193 42.52 7.06 14.02
C GLY A 1193 43.02 8.49 14.24
N GLU A 1194 43.82 9.05 13.31
CA GLU A 1194 44.37 10.42 13.40
C GLU A 1194 44.44 11.10 12.02
N ASP A 1195 43.48 11.98 11.72
CA ASP A 1195 43.57 12.92 10.59
C ASP A 1195 43.04 14.30 11.04
N GLU A 1196 43.89 15.33 10.94
CA GLU A 1196 43.75 16.59 11.69
C GLU A 1196 42.75 17.61 11.11
N TYR A 1197 42.06 17.26 10.02
CA TYR A 1197 41.20 18.19 9.29
C TYR A 1197 39.98 18.73 10.08
N TYR A 1198 39.58 18.06 11.17
CA TYR A 1198 38.39 18.43 11.96
C TYR A 1198 38.65 19.34 13.18
N LYS A 1199 39.88 19.77 13.46
CA LYS A 1199 40.21 20.58 14.66
C LYS A 1199 40.00 22.10 14.53
N LEU A 1200 39.48 22.61 13.41
CA LEU A 1200 39.50 24.05 13.09
C LEU A 1200 38.12 24.74 12.92
N LEU A 1201 37.03 24.13 13.38
CA LEU A 1201 35.68 24.73 13.29
C LEU A 1201 34.83 24.61 14.58
N SER A 1202 35.38 25.05 15.73
CA SER A 1202 34.56 25.46 16.88
C SER A 1202 35.32 26.39 17.85
N ALA A 1203 35.24 27.70 17.66
CA ALA A 1203 35.75 28.70 18.60
C ALA A 1203 35.04 30.07 18.48
N VAL A 1204 34.03 30.29 19.33
CA VAL A 1204 33.51 31.56 19.90
C VAL A 1204 32.65 31.11 21.09
N GLU A 1205 33.24 30.94 22.28
CA GLU A 1205 33.29 31.93 23.39
C GLU A 1205 32.01 32.02 24.24
N SER A 1206 32.20 31.71 25.53
CA SER A 1206 31.29 31.92 26.65
C SER A 1206 32.02 32.70 27.73
N ILE A 1207 31.40 33.76 28.24
CA ILE A 1207 32.00 34.71 29.20
C ILE A 1207 32.06 34.06 30.61
N PRO A 1208 33.13 34.28 31.42
CA PRO A 1208 33.31 33.63 32.71
C PRO A 1208 32.69 34.40 33.88
N GLU A 1209 32.33 33.68 34.95
CA GLU A 1209 32.09 34.24 36.29
C GLU A 1209 33.34 34.03 37.17
N GLU A 1210 33.70 35.04 37.97
CA GLU A 1210 34.83 35.00 38.90
C GLU A 1210 34.38 34.67 40.33
N ASP A 1211 35.14 33.81 41.02
CA ASP A 1211 35.05 33.65 42.49
C ASP A 1211 35.79 34.80 43.20
N CYS A 1212 35.16 35.44 44.18
CA CYS A 1212 35.87 36.20 45.22
C CYS A 1212 35.16 36.08 46.59
N SER A 1213 35.89 36.35 47.67
CA SER A 1213 35.71 35.66 48.96
C SER A 1213 35.33 36.55 50.17
N THR A 1214 34.92 35.88 51.26
CA THR A 1214 34.99 36.25 52.72
C THR A 1214 33.74 36.74 53.52
N GLY A 1215 33.16 35.81 54.31
CA GLY A 1215 32.81 35.97 55.75
C GLY A 1215 31.46 36.59 56.17
N PRO A 1216 31.06 36.52 57.47
CA PRO A 1216 31.06 35.36 58.41
C PRO A 1216 29.66 35.17 59.12
N PRO A 1217 29.46 34.38 60.22
CA PRO A 1217 28.17 33.70 60.55
C PRO A 1217 27.36 34.37 61.71
N PRO A 1218 26.16 33.89 62.16
CA PRO A 1218 26.09 32.79 63.18
C PRO A 1218 24.78 31.91 63.31
N THR A 1219 24.93 30.75 63.96
CA THR A 1219 24.03 30.05 64.95
C THR A 1219 22.51 29.75 64.75
N LEU A 1220 22.18 28.45 64.89
CA LEU A 1220 21.14 27.82 65.75
C LEU A 1220 19.75 28.48 65.97
N SER A 1221 18.66 27.71 65.73
CA SER A 1221 17.90 27.05 66.83
C SER A 1221 16.64 26.24 66.40
N ARG A 1222 16.38 25.17 67.16
CA ARG A 1222 15.10 24.47 67.52
C ARG A 1222 13.85 24.49 66.61
N GLY A 1223 13.19 23.32 66.49
CA GLY A 1223 11.79 23.16 66.03
C GLY A 1223 10.74 23.55 67.09
N PRO A 1224 9.49 23.02 67.09
CA PRO A 1224 9.13 21.64 66.71
C PRO A 1224 7.81 21.46 65.89
N LEU A 1225 7.45 20.18 65.69
CA LEU A 1225 6.13 19.56 65.47
C LEU A 1225 4.85 20.41 65.72
N VAL A 1226 3.76 20.14 64.97
CA VAL A 1226 2.58 19.37 65.45
C VAL A 1226 1.41 19.33 64.42
N SER A 1227 0.95 18.09 64.14
CA SER A 1227 -0.39 17.57 63.74
C SER A 1227 -1.40 18.29 62.80
N GLN A 1228 -2.01 17.45 61.95
CA GLN A 1228 -3.46 17.30 61.69
C GLN A 1228 -4.28 18.51 61.16
N SER A 1229 -4.75 18.36 59.91
CA SER A 1229 -6.14 17.93 59.62
C SER A 1229 -6.21 17.30 58.24
#